data_AF-A0A316NL05-F1
#
_entry.id   AF-A0A316NL05-F1
#
_cell.length_a   1.000
_cell.length_b   1.000
_cell.length_c   1.000
_cell.angle_alpha   90.00
_cell.angle_beta   90.00
_cell.angle_gamma   90.00
#
_symmetry.space_group_name_H-M   'P 1'
#
loop_
_entity.id
_entity.type
_entity.pdbx_description
1 polymer ?
#
loop_
_entity_poly.entity_id
_entity_poly.type
_entity_poly.pdbx_seq_one_letter_code
_entity_poly.pdbx_strand_id
1 'polypeptide(L)'
;MGMSASQARLLYITTQLNHLSLQGQNVSDAKIRLSMDSEAIQEKYTQALNNSSLYVNNNIFTATGSTTNRERISLAALAAQDLLVYNGSTVLGYKYEEVDTGRTEQKLVGYEKDLTKPIYGTKEETETFRSPSASADKLGSEDLNTMNGIVESIKTDYAQYGITDDDIRTVSYTSNIGGEEKTVNAIAISSQNALVAVLNELFSNPEAREQNYVLDFPEGTVIDFSQINPTNDWPGISQFQGLFDGNGVTFSNLNGSQGLFADLYGTVKNLNIDGANISAETDIVGGLAGYLADAGSIENCNVSNVNITCNLQGGKEYPEGFSPERAGVGGLVGLSNGDIKNSSAQGTINVPNADDSFGYIGGFIGANINPQKGESVIENCYSDVDIVLSGNTDYSNSINGFIGDDSFEATIKNCISLGKITTSSGAPINGSDLANWGPVLESDAENLIALDTRNNNNVLYWGSTTSPNWDSGSTKIPSNLGGDWLMPGDEGYEDQTQATAQGNNLPVLNLTKLQEEALAKEETKEVEDPDNIIGYEDDLTKPIYEEVPIMEMQLVKDPDFAGLSSAELEKGLREGTYTLVKKAAENSTQSITINGTDYELVSWQTCTDIVDKQDEAKLAVAEAEYEKGMAEIQAKDKEYEIDQKKIDTQYKALQTEEESIKTILSKNVERSFKTFG
;
A
#
# COMPACT_ATOMS: atom_id res chain seq x y z
N MET A 1 108.65 2.69 57.65
CA MET A 1 107.82 3.92 57.70
C MET A 1 107.32 4.39 56.32
N GLY A 2 107.96 4.05 55.19
CA GLY A 2 107.49 4.49 53.85
C GLY A 2 106.17 3.89 53.36
N MET A 3 105.85 2.61 53.68
CA MET A 3 104.62 1.97 53.18
C MET A 3 103.33 2.58 53.73
N SER A 4 103.29 2.91 55.03
CA SER A 4 102.10 3.49 55.65
C SER A 4 101.78 4.88 55.12
N ALA A 5 102.81 5.69 54.81
CA ALA A 5 102.63 7.02 54.21
C ALA A 5 102.14 6.94 52.75
N SER A 6 102.66 6.01 51.96
CA SER A 6 102.19 5.78 50.58
C SER A 6 100.78 5.20 50.52
N GLN A 7 100.40 4.33 51.47
CA GLN A 7 99.03 3.82 51.58
C GLN A 7 98.04 4.92 52.00
N ALA A 8 98.42 5.79 52.95
CA ALA A 8 97.60 6.93 53.35
C ALA A 8 97.39 7.93 52.19
N ARG A 9 98.44 8.22 51.41
CA ARG A 9 98.34 9.09 50.24
C ARG A 9 97.53 8.46 49.11
N LEU A 10 97.69 7.15 48.88
CA LEU A 10 96.87 6.42 47.92
C LEU A 10 95.38 6.52 48.28
N LEU A 11 95.04 6.25 49.54
CA LEU A 11 93.67 6.39 50.03
C LEU A 11 93.13 7.81 49.83
N TYR A 12 93.95 8.83 50.13
CA TYR A 12 93.58 10.24 49.91
C TYR A 12 93.30 10.54 48.42
N ILE A 13 94.16 10.09 47.50
CA ILE A 13 93.96 10.29 46.05
C ILE A 13 92.73 9.53 45.57
N THR A 14 92.52 8.28 46.00
CA THR A 14 91.34 7.51 45.65
C THR A 14 90.06 8.20 46.14
N THR A 15 90.06 8.78 47.34
CA THR A 15 88.91 9.58 47.81
C THR A 15 88.68 10.84 46.97
N GLN A 16 89.74 11.52 46.52
CA GLN A 16 89.63 12.69 45.64
C GLN A 16 89.16 12.31 44.23
N LEU A 17 89.62 11.19 43.67
CA LEU A 17 89.15 10.66 42.39
C LEU A 17 87.65 10.32 42.46
N ASN A 18 87.21 9.64 43.51
CA ASN A 18 85.79 9.36 43.72
C ASN A 18 84.98 10.65 43.86
N HIS A 19 85.52 11.66 44.55
CA HIS A 19 84.88 12.97 44.66
C HIS A 19 84.75 13.67 43.30
N LEU A 20 85.80 13.66 42.48
CA LEU A 20 85.77 14.21 41.12
C LEU A 20 84.84 13.44 40.18
N SER A 21 84.79 12.10 40.29
CA SER A 21 83.80 11.30 39.55
C SER A 21 82.37 11.67 39.93
N LEU A 22 82.10 11.85 41.23
CA LEU A 22 80.80 12.30 41.70
C LEU A 22 80.47 13.73 41.19
N GLN A 23 81.45 14.64 41.20
CA GLN A 23 81.27 15.98 40.62
C GLN A 23 80.98 15.91 39.11
N GLY A 24 81.69 15.07 38.36
CA GLY A 24 81.45 14.87 36.93
C GLY A 24 80.06 14.30 36.63
N GLN A 25 79.59 13.34 37.45
CA GLN A 25 78.22 12.84 37.36
C GLN A 25 77.19 13.95 37.62
N ASN A 26 77.38 14.75 38.67
CA ASN A 26 76.48 15.87 38.98
C ASN A 26 76.40 16.90 37.85
N VAL A 27 77.52 17.19 37.17
CA VAL A 27 77.55 18.08 36.00
C VAL A 27 76.84 17.45 34.81
N SER A 28 77.05 16.16 34.55
CA SER A 28 76.34 15.42 33.51
C SER A 28 74.82 15.42 33.74
N ASP A 29 74.38 15.16 34.97
CA ASP A 29 72.96 15.20 35.33
C ASP A 29 72.38 16.61 35.18
N ALA A 30 73.17 17.64 35.51
CA ALA A 30 72.77 19.03 35.31
C ALA A 30 72.60 19.38 33.82
N LYS A 31 73.46 18.86 32.94
CA LYS A 31 73.31 19.00 31.48
C LYS A 31 72.06 18.30 30.94
N ILE A 32 71.73 17.11 31.44
CA ILE A 32 70.49 16.41 31.06
C ILE A 32 69.26 17.25 31.45
N ARG A 33 69.22 17.77 32.69
CA ARG A 33 68.14 18.67 33.14
C ARG A 33 68.02 19.91 32.24
N LEU A 34 69.15 20.50 31.87
CA LEU A 34 69.19 21.66 30.99
C LEU A 34 68.61 21.36 29.59
N SER A 35 68.84 20.14 29.06
CA SER A 35 68.24 19.68 27.81
C SER A 35 66.73 19.55 27.91
N MET A 36 66.22 19.03 29.04
CA MET A 36 64.77 18.93 29.28
C MET A 36 64.12 20.32 29.38
N ASP A 37 64.78 21.28 30.04
CA ASP A 37 64.32 22.67 30.11
C ASP A 37 64.27 23.31 28.71
N SER A 38 65.25 23.00 27.85
CA SER A 38 65.28 23.45 26.45
C SER A 38 64.08 22.93 25.65
N GLU A 39 63.76 21.64 25.78
CA GLU A 39 62.60 21.03 25.11
C GLU A 39 61.28 21.64 25.60
N ALA A 40 61.13 21.85 26.90
CA ALA A 40 59.91 22.45 27.48
C ALA A 40 59.67 23.89 26.99
N ILE A 41 60.73 24.69 26.80
CA ILE A 41 60.62 26.05 26.26
C ILE A 41 60.25 26.02 24.77
N GLN A 42 60.83 25.09 24.00
CA GLN A 42 60.51 24.90 22.59
C GLN A 42 59.05 24.45 22.39
N GLU A 43 58.54 23.57 23.26
CA GLU A 43 57.16 23.11 23.22
C GLU A 43 56.19 24.27 23.45
N LYS A 44 56.43 25.11 24.46
CA LYS A 44 55.64 26.32 24.73
C LYS A 44 55.62 27.28 23.55
N TYR A 45 56.78 27.51 22.92
CA TYR A 45 56.86 28.33 21.71
C TYR A 45 56.04 27.73 20.56
N THR A 46 56.15 26.42 20.33
CA THR A 46 55.39 25.70 19.30
C THR A 46 53.88 25.75 19.56
N GLN A 47 53.46 25.63 20.83
CA GLN A 47 52.06 25.76 21.23
C GLN A 47 51.53 27.17 20.97
N ALA A 48 52.32 28.21 21.29
CA ALA A 48 51.97 29.60 20.98
C ALA A 48 51.97 29.87 19.46
N LEU A 49 52.83 29.19 18.70
CA LEU A 49 52.88 29.26 17.24
C LEU A 49 51.59 28.72 16.61
N ASN A 50 51.10 27.59 17.11
CA ASN A 50 49.89 26.93 16.62
C ASN A 50 48.60 27.50 17.24
N ASN A 51 48.69 28.41 18.22
CA ASN A 51 47.54 29.02 18.85
C ASN A 51 46.97 30.13 17.96
N SER A 52 46.05 29.73 17.08
CA SER A 52 45.29 30.60 16.22
C SER A 52 43.80 30.57 16.57
N SER A 53 43.06 31.57 16.11
CA SER A 53 41.61 31.66 16.30
C SER A 53 40.95 32.12 15.01
N LEU A 54 39.73 31.65 14.79
CA LEU A 54 38.95 32.03 13.61
C LEU A 54 38.23 33.38 13.84
N TYR A 55 38.38 34.27 12.87
CA TYR A 55 37.72 35.57 12.84
C TYR A 55 36.91 35.74 11.56
N VAL A 56 35.80 36.46 11.62
CA VAL A 56 35.00 36.81 10.45
C VAL A 56 35.39 38.20 9.95
N ASN A 57 35.56 38.32 8.64
CA ASN A 57 35.78 39.59 7.96
C ASN A 57 34.44 40.28 7.75
N ASN A 58 34.21 41.41 8.42
CA ASN A 58 33.03 42.22 8.18
C ASN A 58 33.17 43.01 6.87
N ASN A 59 32.12 43.00 6.06
CA ASN A 59 32.06 43.57 4.71
C ASN A 59 32.44 45.08 4.66
N ILE A 60 33.19 45.49 3.62
CA ILE A 60 34.02 46.71 3.57
C ILE A 60 33.26 48.03 3.27
N PHE A 61 31.95 47.99 3.00
CA PHE A 61 31.22 49.18 2.54
C PHE A 61 30.33 49.82 3.62
N THR A 62 30.95 50.57 4.52
CA THR A 62 30.26 51.68 5.22
C THR A 62 30.87 53.01 4.77
N ALA A 63 30.02 53.99 4.45
CA ALA A 63 30.38 55.27 3.82
C ALA A 63 31.25 56.22 4.69
N THR A 64 31.80 55.74 5.80
CA THR A 64 32.61 56.48 6.74
C THR A 64 33.85 55.64 7.03
N GLY A 65 34.95 55.90 6.31
CA GLY A 65 36.20 55.14 6.37
C GLY A 65 36.71 54.89 7.78
N SER A 66 36.34 53.75 8.35
CA SER A 66 36.74 53.29 9.66
C SER A 66 37.27 51.86 9.57
N THR A 67 38.24 51.57 10.43
CA THR A 67 39.12 50.40 10.41
C THR A 67 38.39 49.06 10.49
N THR A 68 38.99 48.05 9.87
CA THR A 68 38.56 46.64 9.79
C THR A 68 38.35 46.05 11.20
N ASN A 69 37.14 46.11 11.73
CA ASN A 69 36.80 45.42 12.97
C ASN A 69 36.51 43.95 12.64
N ARG A 70 37.52 43.09 12.81
CA ARG A 70 37.37 41.63 12.81
C ARG A 70 36.80 41.20 14.15
N GLU A 71 35.69 40.47 14.13
CA GLU A 71 35.09 39.90 15.34
C GLU A 71 35.42 38.39 15.39
N ARG A 72 35.49 37.82 16.60
CA ARG A 72 35.65 36.37 16.75
C ARG A 72 34.47 35.65 16.10
N ILE A 73 34.73 34.46 15.58
CA ILE A 73 33.68 33.65 14.94
C ILE A 73 32.51 33.44 15.91
N SER A 74 31.32 33.74 15.44
CA SER A 74 30.06 33.54 16.16
C SER A 74 28.97 33.28 15.14
N LEU A 75 27.88 32.64 15.55
CA LEU A 75 26.73 32.42 14.67
C LEU A 75 26.20 33.73 14.09
N ALA A 76 26.20 34.80 14.90
CA ALA A 76 25.77 36.13 14.47
C ALA A 76 26.72 36.77 13.44
N ALA A 77 28.03 36.66 13.64
CA ALA A 77 29.02 37.20 12.71
C ALA A 77 29.01 36.46 11.37
N LEU A 78 28.84 35.14 11.38
CA LEU A 78 28.69 34.33 10.16
C LEU A 78 27.41 34.66 9.40
N ALA A 79 26.28 34.78 10.11
CA ALA A 79 25.00 35.15 9.52
C ALA A 79 25.04 36.54 8.85
N ALA A 80 25.86 37.47 9.36
CA ALA A 80 26.08 38.78 8.74
C ALA A 80 26.88 38.72 7.42
N GLN A 81 27.51 37.58 7.11
CA GLN A 81 28.18 37.30 5.83
C GLN A 81 27.38 36.29 4.98
N ASP A 82 26.09 36.11 5.25
CA ASP A 82 25.22 35.12 4.59
C ASP A 82 25.71 33.65 4.74
N LEU A 83 26.49 33.38 5.79
CA LEU A 83 26.97 32.04 6.15
C LEU A 83 26.20 31.48 7.34
N LEU A 84 25.72 30.25 7.21
CA LEU A 84 24.99 29.50 8.23
C LEU A 84 25.81 28.27 8.66
N VAL A 85 25.54 27.75 9.86
CA VAL A 85 26.26 26.59 10.41
C VAL A 85 25.33 25.38 10.45
N TYR A 86 25.76 24.28 9.82
CA TYR A 86 25.03 23.03 9.74
C TYR A 86 25.77 21.92 10.50
N ASN A 87 25.05 21.14 11.30
CA ASN A 87 25.61 20.07 12.12
C ASN A 87 25.38 18.65 11.56
N GLY A 88 24.85 18.52 10.34
CA GLY A 88 24.44 17.23 9.77
C GLY A 88 22.95 16.90 9.92
N SER A 89 22.16 17.73 10.63
CA SER A 89 20.71 17.55 10.76
C SER A 89 19.94 18.86 10.71
N THR A 90 20.42 19.91 11.38
CA THR A 90 19.74 21.22 11.42
C THR A 90 20.72 22.38 11.22
N VAL A 91 20.17 23.52 10.79
CA VAL A 91 20.91 24.79 10.76
C VAL A 91 20.88 25.40 12.17
N LEU A 92 22.05 25.53 12.79
CA LEU A 92 22.19 25.98 14.18
C LEU A 92 21.76 27.44 14.34
N GLY A 93 20.92 27.72 15.34
CA GLY A 93 20.38 29.05 15.61
C GLY A 93 19.17 29.44 14.76
N TYR A 94 18.64 28.51 13.96
CA TYR A 94 17.50 28.73 13.09
C TYR A 94 16.51 27.55 13.16
N LYS A 95 15.23 27.84 12.95
CA LYS A 95 14.15 26.87 12.83
C LYS A 95 13.32 27.16 11.60
N TYR A 96 12.68 26.13 11.04
CA TYR A 96 11.75 26.31 9.94
C TYR A 96 10.37 26.63 10.50
N GLU A 97 9.79 27.74 10.07
CA GLU A 97 8.42 28.13 10.41
C GLU A 97 7.68 28.55 9.14
N GLU A 98 6.38 28.26 9.10
CA GLU A 98 5.50 28.78 8.05
C GLU A 98 5.29 30.27 8.28
N VAL A 99 5.78 31.09 7.35
CA VAL A 99 5.68 32.54 7.42
C VAL A 99 4.75 33.03 6.32
N ASP A 100 3.83 33.92 6.71
CA ASP A 100 2.95 34.63 5.79
C ASP A 100 3.78 35.52 4.86
N THR A 101 3.68 35.28 3.55
CA THR A 101 4.43 35.99 2.52
C THR A 101 3.92 37.41 2.25
N GLY A 102 2.83 37.83 2.89
CA GLY A 102 2.16 39.12 2.68
C GLY A 102 1.46 39.21 1.32
N ARG A 103 1.36 38.09 0.60
CA ARG A 103 0.64 37.95 -0.67
C ARG A 103 -0.57 37.07 -0.40
N THR A 104 -1.73 37.53 -0.84
CA THR A 104 -2.96 36.75 -0.75
C THR A 104 -3.19 35.99 -2.05
N GLU A 105 -3.59 34.73 -1.93
CA GLU A 105 -4.22 34.02 -3.05
C GLU A 105 -5.73 34.02 -2.85
N GLN A 106 -6.46 34.13 -3.97
CA GLN A 106 -7.90 33.97 -3.94
C GLN A 106 -8.19 32.48 -3.81
N LYS A 107 -8.35 32.04 -2.56
CA LYS A 107 -8.76 30.68 -2.27
C LYS A 107 -10.27 30.66 -2.32
N LEU A 108 -10.80 29.75 -3.12
CA LEU A 108 -12.21 29.41 -3.08
C LEU A 108 -12.50 28.86 -1.67
N VAL A 109 -13.23 29.63 -0.86
CA VAL A 109 -13.59 29.25 0.52
C VAL A 109 -14.98 28.64 0.61
N GLY A 110 -15.70 28.63 -0.49
CA GLY A 110 -17.00 28.01 -0.63
C GLY A 110 -17.74 28.66 -1.77
N TYR A 111 -19.03 28.38 -1.87
CA TYR A 111 -19.89 29.07 -2.81
C TYR A 111 -21.06 29.72 -2.09
N GLU A 112 -21.70 30.70 -2.72
CA GLU A 112 -22.94 31.25 -2.17
C GLU A 112 -23.94 30.12 -1.97
N LYS A 113 -24.67 30.16 -0.87
CA LYS A 113 -25.64 29.12 -0.53
C LYS A 113 -26.81 29.17 -1.50
N ASP A 114 -27.05 28.07 -2.21
CA ASP A 114 -28.22 27.91 -3.06
C ASP A 114 -29.45 27.74 -2.15
N LEU A 115 -30.17 28.83 -1.92
CA LEU A 115 -31.37 28.85 -1.07
C LEU A 115 -32.51 27.97 -1.62
N THR A 116 -32.36 27.43 -2.83
CA THR A 116 -33.28 26.45 -3.41
C THR A 116 -32.92 24.99 -3.09
N LYS A 117 -31.74 24.76 -2.48
CA LYS A 117 -31.21 23.44 -2.09
C LYS A 117 -30.81 23.38 -0.61
N PRO A 118 -31.77 23.21 0.32
CA PRO A 118 -31.48 23.07 1.76
C PRO A 118 -30.71 21.78 2.11
N ILE A 119 -29.83 21.87 3.13
CA ILE A 119 -29.16 20.77 3.81
C ILE A 119 -29.88 20.51 5.13
N TYR A 120 -30.14 19.23 5.40
CA TYR A 120 -31.03 18.78 6.46
C TYR A 120 -30.24 18.05 7.57
N GLY A 121 -30.63 18.21 8.85
CA GLY A 121 -30.03 17.47 9.98
C GLY A 121 -30.36 15.98 9.93
N THR A 122 -29.87 15.11 10.82
CA THR A 122 -30.17 13.66 10.76
C THR A 122 -31.10 13.18 11.89
N LYS A 123 -31.87 12.12 11.62
CA LYS A 123 -32.71 11.35 12.55
C LYS A 123 -32.49 9.84 12.35
N GLU A 124 -32.72 9.06 13.39
CA GLU A 124 -32.76 7.59 13.28
C GLU A 124 -34.10 7.18 12.64
N GLU A 125 -34.03 6.45 11.52
CA GLU A 125 -35.21 5.80 10.92
C GLU A 125 -34.97 4.29 10.79
N THR A 126 -35.99 3.51 11.19
CA THR A 126 -36.28 2.19 10.61
C THR A 126 -36.89 2.43 9.22
N GLU A 127 -36.34 1.79 8.19
CA GLU A 127 -36.57 2.13 6.78
C GLU A 127 -38.04 2.38 6.43
N THR A 128 -38.32 3.61 6.00
CA THR A 128 -39.38 3.89 5.03
C THR A 128 -38.84 4.84 3.97
N PHE A 129 -38.48 4.26 2.82
CA PHE A 129 -38.37 4.81 1.46
C PHE A 129 -38.16 6.34 1.27
N ARG A 130 -37.07 6.71 0.57
CA ARG A 130 -37.09 7.87 -0.36
C ARG A 130 -37.59 7.42 -1.75
N SER A 131 -38.23 8.38 -2.39
CA SER A 131 -39.18 8.24 -3.50
C SER A 131 -38.70 7.47 -4.73
N PRO A 132 -39.65 6.84 -5.46
CA PRO A 132 -39.41 6.09 -6.69
C PRO A 132 -38.61 6.89 -7.72
N SER A 133 -37.62 6.25 -8.33
CA SER A 133 -37.34 6.49 -9.74
C SER A 133 -38.66 6.30 -10.50
N ALA A 134 -39.00 7.22 -11.39
CA ALA A 134 -40.23 7.18 -12.18
C ALA A 134 -40.20 6.09 -13.27
N SER A 135 -39.86 4.84 -12.91
CA SER A 135 -40.12 3.66 -13.72
C SER A 135 -40.33 2.43 -12.84
N ALA A 136 -41.60 2.02 -12.81
CA ALA A 136 -42.13 0.72 -12.39
C ALA A 136 -41.85 0.27 -10.95
N ASP A 137 -42.91 0.31 -10.14
CA ASP A 137 -43.11 -0.69 -9.11
C ASP A 137 -42.80 -2.09 -9.71
N LYS A 138 -41.97 -2.88 -9.01
CA LYS A 138 -41.44 -4.19 -9.44
C LYS A 138 -42.50 -5.31 -9.57
N LEU A 139 -43.77 -4.94 -9.63
CA LEU A 139 -44.92 -5.82 -9.76
C LEU A 139 -45.56 -5.56 -11.12
N GLY A 140 -45.95 -6.65 -11.80
CA GLY A 140 -46.81 -6.54 -12.97
C GLY A 140 -48.07 -5.74 -12.66
N SER A 141 -48.80 -5.31 -13.68
CA SER A 141 -50.07 -4.61 -13.47
C SER A 141 -50.95 -5.46 -12.54
N GLU A 142 -51.24 -4.98 -11.33
CA GLU A 142 -52.23 -5.62 -10.45
C GLU A 142 -53.65 -5.36 -10.94
N ASP A 143 -53.86 -5.40 -12.26
CA ASP A 143 -55.14 -5.16 -12.89
C ASP A 143 -56.00 -6.41 -12.75
N LEU A 144 -56.77 -6.43 -11.67
CA LEU A 144 -57.71 -7.49 -11.36
C LEU A 144 -58.72 -7.73 -12.49
N ASN A 145 -59.09 -6.70 -13.27
CA ASN A 145 -60.01 -6.89 -14.40
C ASN A 145 -59.34 -7.67 -15.52
N THR A 146 -58.11 -7.32 -15.85
CA THR A 146 -57.31 -8.01 -16.87
C THR A 146 -56.99 -9.44 -16.44
N MET A 147 -56.57 -9.67 -15.20
CA MET A 147 -56.35 -11.03 -14.67
C MET A 147 -57.61 -11.89 -14.74
N ASN A 148 -58.76 -11.36 -14.27
CA ASN A 148 -60.03 -12.08 -14.37
C ASN A 148 -60.42 -12.35 -15.83
N GLY A 149 -60.18 -11.39 -16.73
CA GLY A 149 -60.41 -11.56 -18.16
C GLY A 149 -59.56 -12.68 -18.79
N ILE A 150 -58.30 -12.80 -18.39
CA ILE A 150 -57.40 -13.87 -18.82
C ILE A 150 -57.86 -15.22 -18.28
N VAL A 151 -58.19 -15.31 -16.99
CA VAL A 151 -58.70 -16.54 -16.35
C VAL A 151 -59.96 -17.06 -17.05
N GLU A 152 -60.92 -16.18 -17.34
CA GLU A 152 -62.15 -16.57 -18.03
C GLU A 152 -61.93 -16.94 -19.50
N SER A 153 -61.02 -16.25 -20.20
CA SER A 153 -60.61 -16.60 -21.56
C SER A 153 -59.97 -17.98 -21.59
N ILE A 154 -59.06 -18.29 -20.66
CA ILE A 154 -58.42 -19.61 -20.56
C ILE A 154 -59.45 -20.72 -20.35
N LYS A 155 -60.38 -20.56 -19.40
CA LYS A 155 -61.45 -21.56 -19.17
C LYS A 155 -62.31 -21.79 -20.42
N THR A 156 -62.50 -20.75 -21.22
CA THR A 156 -63.31 -20.81 -22.44
C THR A 156 -62.54 -21.46 -23.60
N ASP A 157 -61.34 -20.98 -23.91
CA ASP A 157 -60.55 -21.39 -25.08
C ASP A 157 -59.93 -22.79 -24.91
N TYR A 158 -59.74 -23.21 -23.66
CA TYR A 158 -59.18 -24.51 -23.29
C TYR A 158 -60.23 -25.44 -22.65
N ALA A 159 -61.53 -25.17 -22.86
CA ALA A 159 -62.62 -25.97 -22.32
C ALA A 159 -62.52 -27.47 -22.67
N GLN A 160 -61.93 -27.83 -23.82
CA GLN A 160 -61.69 -29.24 -24.19
C GLN A 160 -60.79 -30.01 -23.20
N TYR A 161 -60.00 -29.31 -22.41
CA TYR A 161 -59.11 -29.88 -21.39
C TYR A 161 -59.75 -29.92 -19.99
N GLY A 162 -61.01 -29.48 -19.87
CA GLY A 162 -61.78 -29.55 -18.63
C GLY A 162 -61.28 -28.61 -17.52
N ILE A 163 -60.69 -27.47 -17.88
CA ILE A 163 -60.19 -26.47 -16.93
C ILE A 163 -61.36 -25.83 -16.19
N THR A 164 -61.27 -25.77 -14.86
CA THR A 164 -62.30 -25.23 -13.94
C THR A 164 -61.73 -24.17 -13.00
N ASP A 165 -62.56 -23.63 -12.12
CA ASP A 165 -62.15 -22.68 -11.06
C ASP A 165 -61.16 -23.29 -10.06
N ASP A 166 -61.15 -24.62 -9.92
CA ASP A 166 -60.20 -25.34 -9.07
C ASP A 166 -58.80 -25.42 -9.71
N ASP A 167 -58.71 -25.24 -11.04
CA ASP A 167 -57.46 -25.32 -11.81
C ASP A 167 -56.79 -23.96 -11.99
N ILE A 168 -57.58 -22.90 -12.15
CA ILE A 168 -57.09 -21.54 -12.38
C ILE A 168 -58.06 -20.48 -11.84
N ARG A 169 -57.52 -19.52 -11.07
CA ARG A 169 -58.30 -18.44 -10.47
C ARG A 169 -57.44 -17.25 -10.09
N THR A 170 -58.04 -16.07 -9.97
CA THR A 170 -57.36 -14.90 -9.40
C THR A 170 -57.38 -14.97 -7.88
N VAL A 171 -56.24 -14.70 -7.25
CA VAL A 171 -56.04 -14.71 -5.80
C VAL A 171 -55.35 -13.43 -5.33
N SER A 172 -55.50 -13.13 -4.04
CA SER A 172 -54.70 -12.14 -3.34
C SER A 172 -53.99 -12.84 -2.19
N TYR A 173 -52.66 -12.73 -2.13
CA TYR A 173 -51.86 -13.39 -1.11
C TYR A 173 -50.66 -12.53 -0.71
N THR A 174 -50.06 -12.88 0.42
CA THR A 174 -48.88 -12.19 0.94
C THR A 174 -47.61 -12.91 0.50
N SER A 175 -46.67 -12.17 -0.08
CA SER A 175 -45.39 -12.68 -0.58
C SER A 175 -44.25 -11.72 -0.26
N ASN A 176 -43.07 -12.23 0.10
CA ASN A 176 -41.88 -11.40 0.27
C ASN A 176 -41.27 -11.08 -1.10
N ILE A 177 -41.14 -9.81 -1.47
CA ILE A 177 -40.57 -9.38 -2.75
C ILE A 177 -39.52 -8.31 -2.48
N GLY A 178 -38.28 -8.58 -2.89
CA GLY A 178 -37.16 -7.69 -2.66
C GLY A 178 -36.78 -7.54 -1.17
N GLY A 179 -37.15 -8.49 -0.32
CA GLY A 179 -36.93 -8.45 1.13
C GLY A 179 -38.13 -7.98 1.95
N GLU A 180 -39.20 -7.49 1.30
CA GLU A 180 -40.35 -6.89 1.96
C GLU A 180 -41.62 -7.71 1.79
N GLU A 181 -42.43 -7.82 2.84
CA GLU A 181 -43.73 -8.47 2.78
C GLU A 181 -44.76 -7.60 2.03
N LYS A 182 -45.28 -8.09 0.90
CA LYS A 182 -46.25 -7.38 0.04
C LYS A 182 -47.49 -8.22 -0.18
N THR A 183 -48.65 -7.57 -0.22
CA THR A 183 -49.89 -8.21 -0.68
C THR A 183 -49.94 -8.09 -2.20
N VAL A 184 -50.13 -9.21 -2.89
CA VAL A 184 -50.05 -9.32 -4.34
C VAL A 184 -51.30 -9.98 -4.88
N ASN A 185 -51.89 -9.38 -5.91
CA ASN A 185 -52.91 -10.02 -6.73
C ASN A 185 -52.23 -10.80 -7.87
N ALA A 186 -52.63 -12.06 -8.07
CA ALA A 186 -52.04 -12.94 -9.07
C ALA A 186 -53.05 -13.97 -9.61
N ILE A 187 -52.74 -14.54 -10.77
CA ILE A 187 -53.41 -15.72 -11.32
C ILE A 187 -52.77 -16.96 -10.69
N ALA A 188 -53.53 -17.64 -9.83
CA ALA A 188 -53.14 -18.93 -9.27
C ALA A 188 -53.38 -20.05 -10.27
N ILE A 189 -52.37 -20.91 -10.45
CA ILE A 189 -52.36 -22.05 -11.35
C ILE A 189 -52.19 -23.31 -10.51
N SER A 190 -53.20 -24.18 -10.51
CA SER A 190 -53.25 -25.37 -9.65
C SER A 190 -53.23 -26.69 -10.42
N SER A 191 -53.21 -26.66 -11.76
CA SER A 191 -53.09 -27.87 -12.57
C SER A 191 -52.21 -27.69 -13.80
N GLN A 192 -51.66 -28.80 -14.30
CA GLN A 192 -50.74 -28.80 -15.44
C GLN A 192 -51.43 -28.36 -16.74
N ASN A 193 -52.71 -28.69 -16.93
CA ASN A 193 -53.49 -28.22 -18.08
C ASN A 193 -53.68 -26.69 -18.03
N ALA A 194 -53.93 -26.13 -16.85
CA ALA A 194 -53.98 -24.68 -16.67
C ALA A 194 -52.62 -24.02 -16.92
N LEU A 195 -51.52 -24.63 -16.46
CA LEU A 195 -50.17 -24.13 -16.74
C LEU A 195 -49.88 -24.10 -18.25
N VAL A 196 -50.20 -25.16 -18.99
CA VAL A 196 -50.06 -25.18 -20.46
C VAL A 196 -50.85 -24.03 -21.10
N ALA A 197 -52.09 -23.81 -20.66
CA ALA A 197 -52.93 -22.75 -21.20
C ALA A 197 -52.37 -21.35 -20.91
N VAL A 198 -51.90 -21.11 -19.68
CA VAL A 198 -51.25 -19.84 -19.30
C VAL A 198 -49.97 -19.61 -20.11
N LEU A 199 -49.13 -20.63 -20.26
CA LEU A 199 -47.88 -20.49 -21.02
C LEU A 199 -48.16 -20.14 -22.49
N ASN A 200 -49.16 -20.75 -23.12
CA ASN A 200 -49.60 -20.36 -24.46
C ASN A 200 -50.08 -18.91 -24.51
N GLU A 201 -50.84 -18.47 -23.50
CA GLU A 201 -51.32 -17.09 -23.40
C GLU A 201 -50.15 -16.10 -23.28
N LEU A 202 -49.12 -16.43 -22.50
CA LEU A 202 -47.90 -15.61 -22.38
C LEU A 202 -47.15 -15.45 -23.71
N PHE A 203 -47.23 -16.45 -24.60
CA PHE A 203 -46.63 -16.35 -25.94
C PHE A 203 -47.46 -15.52 -26.93
N SER A 204 -48.79 -15.51 -26.80
CA SER A 204 -49.67 -14.83 -27.76
C SER A 204 -50.15 -13.45 -27.31
N ASN A 205 -50.14 -13.18 -26.01
CA ASN A 205 -50.78 -11.99 -25.42
C ASN A 205 -49.77 -11.15 -24.60
N PRO A 206 -49.40 -9.95 -25.10
CA PRO A 206 -48.55 -9.01 -24.35
C PRO A 206 -49.12 -8.62 -22.97
N GLU A 207 -50.43 -8.40 -22.86
CA GLU A 207 -51.07 -8.00 -21.59
C GLU A 207 -50.94 -9.11 -20.53
N ALA A 208 -50.94 -10.38 -20.95
CA ALA A 208 -50.73 -11.50 -20.06
C ALA A 208 -49.32 -11.51 -19.45
N ARG A 209 -48.30 -11.05 -20.18
CA ARG A 209 -46.91 -10.97 -19.71
C ARG A 209 -46.68 -9.86 -18.67
N GLU A 210 -47.62 -8.93 -18.57
CA GLU A 210 -47.64 -7.87 -17.57
C GLU A 210 -48.37 -8.28 -16.29
N GLN A 211 -49.00 -9.46 -16.23
CA GLN A 211 -49.72 -9.93 -15.05
C GLN A 211 -48.85 -10.77 -14.10
N ASN A 212 -49.31 -10.90 -12.86
CA ASN A 212 -48.68 -11.75 -11.85
C ASN A 212 -49.28 -13.16 -11.84
N TYR A 213 -48.43 -14.16 -11.60
CA TYR A 213 -48.77 -15.58 -11.56
C TYR A 213 -48.19 -16.24 -10.32
N VAL A 214 -48.93 -17.19 -9.75
CA VAL A 214 -48.45 -18.04 -8.66
C VAL A 214 -48.81 -19.48 -8.93
N LEU A 215 -47.84 -20.37 -8.74
CA LEU A 215 -48.07 -21.81 -8.83
C LEU A 215 -48.66 -22.31 -7.52
N ASP A 216 -49.94 -22.66 -7.52
CA ASP A 216 -50.67 -23.16 -6.36
C ASP A 216 -50.76 -24.68 -6.42
N PHE A 217 -49.58 -25.31 -6.37
CA PHE A 217 -49.40 -26.75 -6.27
C PHE A 217 -48.94 -27.14 -4.87
N PRO A 218 -49.11 -28.41 -4.46
CA PRO A 218 -48.51 -28.91 -3.23
C PRO A 218 -46.99 -28.67 -3.20
N GLU A 219 -46.46 -28.40 -2.01
CA GLU A 219 -45.03 -28.18 -1.79
C GLU A 219 -44.18 -29.34 -2.35
N GLY A 220 -43.10 -29.01 -3.07
CA GLY A 220 -42.19 -29.98 -3.68
C GLY A 220 -42.74 -30.65 -4.95
N THR A 221 -43.83 -30.14 -5.54
CA THR A 221 -44.34 -30.64 -6.83
C THR A 221 -43.28 -30.51 -7.92
N VAL A 222 -43.12 -31.57 -8.71
CA VAL A 222 -42.27 -31.59 -9.91
C VAL A 222 -43.17 -31.64 -11.15
N ILE A 223 -43.01 -30.67 -12.05
CA ILE A 223 -43.73 -30.57 -13.31
C ILE A 223 -42.78 -30.91 -14.46
N ASP A 224 -43.12 -31.95 -15.20
CA ASP A 224 -42.36 -32.40 -16.37
C ASP A 224 -42.67 -31.54 -17.60
N PHE A 225 -41.74 -30.66 -17.96
CA PHE A 225 -41.86 -29.75 -19.09
C PHE A 225 -41.89 -30.47 -20.44
N SER A 226 -41.47 -31.73 -20.55
CA SER A 226 -41.60 -32.49 -21.81
C SER A 226 -43.06 -32.72 -22.21
N GLN A 227 -43.97 -32.66 -21.25
CA GLN A 227 -45.42 -32.78 -21.47
C GLN A 227 -46.06 -31.44 -21.88
N ILE A 228 -45.37 -30.33 -21.60
CA ILE A 228 -45.79 -28.96 -21.88
C ILE A 228 -45.16 -28.47 -23.21
N ASN A 229 -43.93 -28.90 -23.47
CA ASN A 229 -43.14 -28.58 -24.65
C ASN A 229 -42.84 -29.86 -25.48
N PRO A 230 -43.82 -30.40 -26.22
CA PRO A 230 -43.67 -31.67 -26.94
C PRO A 230 -42.68 -31.59 -28.12
N THR A 231 -42.34 -30.39 -28.59
CA THR A 231 -41.36 -30.19 -29.67
C THR A 231 -39.92 -30.18 -29.16
N ASN A 232 -39.70 -30.13 -27.83
CA ASN A 232 -38.40 -29.93 -27.20
C ASN A 232 -37.66 -28.67 -27.72
N ASP A 233 -38.42 -27.67 -28.16
CA ASP A 233 -37.89 -26.43 -28.73
C ASP A 233 -38.48 -25.24 -27.97
N TRP A 234 -38.21 -25.19 -26.66
CA TRP A 234 -38.69 -24.10 -25.81
C TRP A 234 -37.94 -22.81 -26.15
N PRO A 235 -38.63 -21.75 -26.59
CA PRO A 235 -37.98 -20.51 -26.98
C PRO A 235 -37.75 -19.55 -25.82
N GLY A 236 -38.26 -19.86 -24.62
CA GLY A 236 -38.27 -18.92 -23.49
C GLY A 236 -39.41 -17.91 -23.59
N ILE A 237 -40.03 -17.57 -22.45
CA ILE A 237 -41.03 -16.48 -22.39
C ILE A 237 -40.30 -15.17 -22.62
N SER A 238 -40.63 -14.45 -23.68
CA SER A 238 -40.03 -13.14 -23.99
C SER A 238 -40.74 -12.02 -23.25
N GLN A 239 -39.99 -10.98 -22.87
CA GLN A 239 -40.50 -9.73 -22.28
C GLN A 239 -41.50 -9.91 -21.12
N PHE A 240 -41.25 -10.86 -20.21
CA PHE A 240 -42.10 -11.04 -19.03
C PHE A 240 -41.87 -9.90 -18.03
N GLN A 241 -42.92 -9.18 -17.65
CA GLN A 241 -42.85 -7.98 -16.81
C GLN A 241 -43.51 -8.16 -15.43
N GLY A 242 -44.32 -9.21 -15.26
CA GLY A 242 -45.01 -9.47 -14.01
C GLY A 242 -44.18 -10.18 -12.93
N LEU A 243 -44.87 -10.64 -11.89
CA LEU A 243 -44.34 -11.58 -10.91
C LEU A 243 -44.64 -13.02 -11.33
N PHE A 244 -43.65 -13.90 -11.34
CA PHE A 244 -43.83 -15.34 -11.47
C PHE A 244 -43.35 -16.02 -10.17
N ASP A 245 -44.29 -16.32 -9.27
CA ASP A 245 -43.99 -17.04 -8.03
C ASP A 245 -44.17 -18.55 -8.24
N GLY A 246 -43.05 -19.25 -8.33
CA GLY A 246 -43.00 -20.71 -8.48
C GLY A 246 -43.47 -21.46 -7.23
N ASN A 247 -43.56 -20.80 -6.07
CA ASN A 247 -44.04 -21.37 -4.81
C ASN A 247 -43.40 -22.74 -4.45
N GLY A 248 -42.10 -22.89 -4.76
CA GLY A 248 -41.30 -24.09 -4.50
C GLY A 248 -41.45 -25.21 -5.52
N VAL A 249 -42.21 -25.01 -6.62
CA VAL A 249 -42.35 -26.00 -7.70
C VAL A 249 -41.02 -26.18 -8.44
N THR A 250 -40.78 -27.42 -8.89
CA THR A 250 -39.64 -27.77 -9.74
C THR A 250 -40.09 -28.08 -11.15
N PHE A 251 -39.47 -27.46 -12.15
CA PHE A 251 -39.66 -27.77 -13.56
C PHE A 251 -38.55 -28.71 -14.02
N SER A 252 -38.91 -29.91 -14.49
CA SER A 252 -37.93 -30.88 -15.01
C SER A 252 -38.02 -31.05 -16.52
N ASN A 253 -36.93 -31.42 -17.18
CA ASN A 253 -36.90 -31.70 -18.64
C ASN A 253 -37.28 -30.49 -19.52
N LEU A 254 -36.90 -29.28 -19.13
CA LEU A 254 -37.03 -28.11 -20.00
C LEU A 254 -35.98 -28.19 -21.12
N ASN A 255 -36.41 -28.50 -22.34
CA ASN A 255 -35.53 -28.59 -23.51
C ASN A 255 -35.82 -27.46 -24.50
N GLY A 256 -34.81 -26.75 -24.98
CA GLY A 256 -35.03 -25.67 -25.94
C GLY A 256 -33.81 -24.85 -26.28
N SER A 257 -34.06 -23.63 -26.77
CA SER A 257 -33.03 -22.64 -27.09
C SER A 257 -32.83 -21.60 -25.98
N GLN A 258 -33.71 -21.59 -24.96
CA GLN A 258 -33.60 -20.71 -23.79
C GLN A 258 -34.03 -21.44 -22.52
N GLY A 259 -33.71 -20.83 -21.37
CA GLY A 259 -34.31 -21.17 -20.07
C GLY A 259 -35.82 -20.88 -20.05
N LEU A 260 -36.42 -20.81 -18.86
CA LEU A 260 -37.85 -20.51 -18.76
C LEU A 260 -38.20 -19.17 -19.43
N PHE A 261 -37.35 -18.16 -19.25
CA PHE A 261 -37.52 -16.82 -19.81
C PHE A 261 -36.45 -16.56 -20.88
N ALA A 262 -36.86 -16.00 -22.02
CA ALA A 262 -35.93 -15.40 -22.96
C ALA A 262 -35.51 -14.01 -22.45
N ASP A 263 -36.50 -13.19 -22.05
CA ASP A 263 -36.27 -11.88 -21.44
C ASP A 263 -37.15 -11.70 -20.21
N LEU A 264 -36.51 -11.35 -19.09
CA LEU A 264 -37.15 -11.11 -17.81
C LEU A 264 -36.98 -9.64 -17.41
N TYR A 265 -38.08 -8.91 -17.43
CA TYR A 265 -38.20 -7.52 -16.98
C TYR A 265 -38.87 -7.39 -15.62
N GLY A 266 -39.64 -8.42 -15.23
CA GLY A 266 -40.32 -8.53 -13.94
C GLY A 266 -39.55 -9.38 -12.93
N THR A 267 -40.28 -9.96 -11.98
CA THR A 267 -39.70 -10.75 -10.89
C THR A 267 -40.03 -12.22 -11.06
N VAL A 268 -39.05 -13.11 -10.97
CA VAL A 268 -39.29 -14.55 -10.76
C VAL A 268 -38.80 -14.95 -9.38
N LYS A 269 -39.58 -15.78 -8.70
CA LYS A 269 -39.18 -16.25 -7.37
C LYS A 269 -39.62 -17.66 -7.04
N ASN A 270 -38.96 -18.27 -6.06
CA ASN A 270 -39.32 -19.57 -5.49
C ASN A 270 -39.48 -20.68 -6.55
N LEU A 271 -38.68 -20.67 -7.60
CA LEU A 271 -38.80 -21.61 -8.70
C LEU A 271 -37.54 -22.45 -8.84
N ASN A 272 -37.71 -23.75 -8.98
CA ASN A 272 -36.61 -24.66 -9.28
C ASN A 272 -36.70 -25.17 -10.72
N ILE A 273 -35.58 -25.32 -11.38
CA ILE A 273 -35.44 -25.96 -12.69
C ILE A 273 -34.41 -27.08 -12.52
N ASP A 274 -34.77 -28.30 -12.91
CA ASP A 274 -33.90 -29.48 -12.81
C ASP A 274 -33.75 -30.18 -14.18
N GLY A 275 -32.51 -30.36 -14.62
CA GLY A 275 -32.22 -31.08 -15.85
C GLY A 275 -32.63 -30.33 -17.12
N ALA A 276 -32.59 -28.99 -17.10
CA ALA A 276 -32.84 -28.21 -18.32
C ALA A 276 -31.71 -28.41 -19.35
N ASN A 277 -32.08 -28.63 -20.61
CA ASN A 277 -31.17 -28.91 -21.70
C ASN A 277 -31.33 -27.84 -22.79
N ILE A 278 -30.46 -26.85 -22.76
CA ILE A 278 -30.54 -25.65 -23.57
C ILE A 278 -29.47 -25.74 -24.66
N SER A 279 -29.87 -25.67 -25.93
CA SER A 279 -28.96 -25.66 -27.07
C SER A 279 -29.33 -24.52 -28.00
N ALA A 280 -28.49 -23.50 -28.06
CA ALA A 280 -28.78 -22.27 -28.78
C ALA A 280 -27.69 -21.90 -29.78
N GLU A 281 -28.08 -21.22 -30.86
CA GLU A 281 -27.20 -20.44 -31.75
C GLU A 281 -27.51 -18.94 -31.59
N THR A 282 -27.65 -18.48 -30.34
CA THR A 282 -27.94 -17.09 -29.96
C THR A 282 -26.84 -16.55 -29.06
N ASP A 283 -26.69 -15.22 -29.01
CA ASP A 283 -25.68 -14.55 -28.19
C ASP A 283 -26.03 -14.57 -26.70
N ILE A 284 -27.31 -14.52 -26.34
CA ILE A 284 -27.74 -14.49 -24.94
C ILE A 284 -28.34 -15.84 -24.55
N VAL A 285 -27.74 -16.52 -23.56
CA VAL A 285 -28.21 -17.83 -23.10
C VAL A 285 -28.04 -17.99 -21.59
N GLY A 286 -29.13 -18.35 -20.89
CA GLY A 286 -29.09 -18.69 -19.48
C GLY A 286 -30.05 -19.80 -19.07
N GLY A 287 -29.73 -20.50 -17.98
CA GLY A 287 -30.52 -21.64 -17.48
C GLY A 287 -31.94 -21.29 -17.02
N LEU A 288 -32.11 -20.10 -16.43
CA LEU A 288 -33.41 -19.57 -16.01
C LEU A 288 -33.89 -18.46 -16.96
N ALA A 289 -33.02 -17.51 -17.26
CA ALA A 289 -33.32 -16.37 -18.11
C ALA A 289 -32.18 -16.11 -19.11
N GLY A 290 -32.52 -15.80 -20.37
CA GLY A 290 -31.55 -15.26 -21.31
C GLY A 290 -31.08 -13.89 -20.84
N TYR A 291 -31.97 -12.91 -20.91
CA TYR A 291 -31.73 -11.53 -20.48
C TYR A 291 -32.51 -11.20 -19.20
N LEU A 292 -31.85 -10.61 -18.20
CA LEU A 292 -32.46 -10.01 -17.02
C LEU A 292 -32.31 -8.49 -17.14
N ALA A 293 -33.42 -7.77 -17.27
CA ALA A 293 -33.42 -6.32 -17.43
C ALA A 293 -33.17 -5.58 -16.10
N ASP A 294 -32.94 -4.27 -16.19
CA ASP A 294 -32.61 -3.36 -15.09
C ASP A 294 -33.59 -3.39 -13.91
N ALA A 295 -34.88 -3.56 -14.22
CA ALA A 295 -35.98 -3.66 -13.26
C ALA A 295 -36.29 -5.11 -12.86
N GLY A 296 -35.67 -6.08 -13.51
CA GLY A 296 -35.88 -7.50 -13.27
C GLY A 296 -35.24 -7.97 -11.97
N SER A 297 -35.86 -8.99 -11.35
CA SER A 297 -35.36 -9.62 -10.12
C SER A 297 -35.50 -11.14 -10.17
N ILE A 298 -34.51 -11.85 -9.67
CA ILE A 298 -34.55 -13.30 -9.46
C ILE A 298 -34.33 -13.59 -7.97
N GLU A 299 -35.30 -14.22 -7.31
CA GLU A 299 -35.28 -14.40 -5.86
C GLU A 299 -35.57 -15.85 -5.46
N ASN A 300 -34.66 -16.51 -4.75
CA ASN A 300 -34.87 -17.89 -4.29
C ASN A 300 -35.18 -18.87 -5.45
N CYS A 301 -34.41 -18.78 -6.54
CA CYS A 301 -34.56 -19.66 -7.70
C CYS A 301 -33.33 -20.55 -7.87
N ASN A 302 -33.54 -21.83 -8.18
CA ASN A 302 -32.45 -22.79 -8.30
C ASN A 302 -32.50 -23.50 -9.64
N VAL A 303 -31.40 -23.48 -10.38
CA VAL A 303 -31.23 -24.29 -11.58
C VAL A 303 -30.22 -25.39 -11.26
N SER A 304 -30.62 -26.64 -11.41
CA SER A 304 -29.80 -27.80 -11.09
C SER A 304 -29.72 -28.75 -12.28
N ASN A 305 -28.60 -29.46 -12.40
CA ASN A 305 -28.32 -30.35 -13.52
C ASN A 305 -28.52 -29.70 -14.90
N VAL A 306 -28.29 -28.39 -15.02
CA VAL A 306 -28.46 -27.67 -16.29
C VAL A 306 -27.40 -28.14 -17.29
N ASN A 307 -27.77 -28.30 -18.55
CA ASN A 307 -26.84 -28.53 -19.64
C ASN A 307 -27.07 -27.46 -20.70
N ILE A 308 -26.19 -26.47 -20.75
CA ILE A 308 -26.25 -25.35 -21.69
C ILE A 308 -25.21 -25.59 -22.77
N THR A 309 -25.60 -25.57 -24.05
CA THR A 309 -24.68 -25.63 -25.19
C THR A 309 -24.88 -24.40 -26.07
N CYS A 310 -23.86 -23.54 -26.16
CA CYS A 310 -23.87 -22.39 -27.07
C CYS A 310 -23.06 -22.72 -28.33
N ASN A 311 -23.75 -22.82 -29.47
CA ASN A 311 -23.18 -23.25 -30.75
C ASN A 311 -22.83 -22.07 -31.68
N LEU A 312 -22.80 -20.83 -31.18
CA LEU A 312 -22.33 -19.68 -31.96
C LEU A 312 -20.92 -19.93 -32.52
N GLN A 313 -20.63 -19.36 -33.70
CA GLN A 313 -19.39 -19.61 -34.45
C GLN A 313 -18.79 -18.30 -34.94
N GLY A 314 -17.49 -18.11 -34.71
CA GLY A 314 -16.71 -16.99 -35.26
C GLY A 314 -16.85 -16.90 -36.79
N GLY A 315 -17.03 -15.68 -37.31
CA GLY A 315 -17.07 -15.41 -38.75
C GLY A 315 -18.32 -15.89 -39.51
N LYS A 316 -19.33 -16.44 -38.83
CA LYS A 316 -20.66 -16.74 -39.42
C LYS A 316 -21.59 -15.54 -39.24
N GLU A 317 -22.23 -15.10 -40.33
CA GLU A 317 -23.29 -14.08 -40.25
C GLU A 317 -24.59 -14.71 -39.75
N TYR A 318 -25.16 -14.14 -38.69
CA TYR A 318 -26.45 -14.54 -38.14
C TYR A 318 -27.54 -13.51 -38.50
N PRO A 319 -28.79 -13.93 -38.78
CA PRO A 319 -29.84 -13.05 -39.31
C PRO A 319 -30.30 -11.91 -38.38
N GLU A 320 -30.06 -12.02 -37.07
CA GLU A 320 -30.61 -11.13 -36.04
C GLU A 320 -29.54 -10.21 -35.40
N GLY A 321 -28.35 -10.10 -36.00
CA GLY A 321 -27.26 -9.28 -35.45
C GLY A 321 -26.54 -9.90 -34.26
N PHE A 322 -26.81 -11.17 -33.98
CA PHE A 322 -26.05 -11.99 -33.04
C PHE A 322 -24.60 -12.09 -33.52
N SER A 323 -23.68 -11.88 -32.59
CA SER A 323 -22.26 -12.14 -32.83
C SER A 323 -21.68 -12.93 -31.66
N PRO A 324 -20.77 -13.88 -31.94
CA PRO A 324 -20.01 -14.54 -30.89
C PRO A 324 -19.37 -13.54 -29.93
N GLU A 325 -18.83 -12.43 -30.46
CA GLU A 325 -18.19 -11.34 -29.70
C GLU A 325 -19.08 -10.66 -28.64
N ARG A 326 -20.41 -10.78 -28.77
CA ARG A 326 -21.38 -10.19 -27.84
C ARG A 326 -22.10 -11.23 -27.00
N ALA A 327 -21.66 -12.49 -27.08
CA ALA A 327 -22.31 -13.56 -26.37
C ALA A 327 -22.23 -13.37 -24.85
N GLY A 328 -23.31 -13.65 -24.14
CA GLY A 328 -23.38 -13.76 -22.68
C GLY A 328 -23.99 -15.11 -22.34
N VAL A 329 -23.14 -16.05 -21.90
CA VAL A 329 -23.55 -17.42 -21.56
C VAL A 329 -23.39 -17.62 -20.06
N GLY A 330 -24.50 -17.84 -19.35
CA GLY A 330 -24.49 -18.04 -17.90
C GLY A 330 -25.28 -19.24 -17.43
N GLY A 331 -24.91 -19.82 -16.29
CA GLY A 331 -25.61 -20.98 -15.73
C GLY A 331 -27.03 -20.64 -15.26
N LEU A 332 -27.22 -19.45 -14.69
CA LEU A 332 -28.53 -18.91 -14.31
C LEU A 332 -29.04 -17.91 -15.34
N VAL A 333 -28.22 -16.91 -15.67
CA VAL A 333 -28.60 -15.78 -16.54
C VAL A 333 -27.53 -15.51 -17.60
N GLY A 334 -27.93 -15.34 -18.86
CA GLY A 334 -27.00 -14.98 -19.93
C GLY A 334 -26.44 -13.56 -19.78
N LEU A 335 -27.31 -12.57 -19.92
CA LEU A 335 -26.99 -11.15 -19.69
C LEU A 335 -27.84 -10.60 -18.57
N SER A 336 -27.21 -9.95 -17.59
CA SER A 336 -27.88 -9.47 -16.38
C SER A 336 -27.69 -7.98 -16.17
N ASN A 337 -28.78 -7.26 -15.96
CA ASN A 337 -28.80 -5.86 -15.49
C ASN A 337 -29.62 -5.70 -14.19
N GLY A 338 -30.26 -6.78 -13.72
CA GLY A 338 -31.18 -6.79 -12.58
C GLY A 338 -30.55 -7.34 -11.30
N ASP A 339 -31.39 -7.48 -10.26
CA ASP A 339 -30.97 -7.99 -8.96
C ASP A 339 -31.15 -9.51 -8.88
N ILE A 340 -30.22 -10.23 -8.25
CA ILE A 340 -30.31 -11.69 -8.07
C ILE A 340 -30.01 -12.03 -6.61
N LYS A 341 -30.94 -12.72 -5.94
CA LYS A 341 -30.82 -13.04 -4.51
C LYS A 341 -31.15 -14.49 -4.23
N ASN A 342 -30.42 -15.09 -3.28
CA ASN A 342 -30.71 -16.41 -2.71
C ASN A 342 -30.84 -17.52 -3.76
N SER A 343 -30.11 -17.44 -4.87
CA SER A 343 -30.34 -18.28 -6.04
C SER A 343 -29.12 -19.14 -6.37
N SER A 344 -29.33 -20.27 -7.05
CA SER A 344 -28.24 -21.17 -7.40
C SER A 344 -28.28 -21.69 -8.83
N ALA A 345 -27.09 -22.01 -9.37
CA ALA A 345 -26.91 -22.69 -10.64
C ALA A 345 -25.94 -23.86 -10.48
N GLN A 346 -26.31 -25.02 -11.01
CA GLN A 346 -25.48 -26.23 -11.00
C GLN A 346 -25.64 -26.97 -12.32
N GLY A 347 -24.54 -27.46 -12.89
CA GLY A 347 -24.58 -28.21 -14.13
C GLY A 347 -23.37 -27.97 -15.02
N THR A 348 -23.60 -27.83 -16.32
CA THR A 348 -22.55 -27.70 -17.33
C THR A 348 -22.92 -26.65 -18.38
N ILE A 349 -21.95 -25.80 -18.71
CA ILE A 349 -21.96 -24.93 -19.89
C ILE A 349 -20.93 -25.48 -20.87
N ASN A 350 -21.34 -25.73 -22.11
CA ASN A 350 -20.52 -26.22 -23.20
C ASN A 350 -20.49 -25.19 -24.33
N VAL A 351 -19.31 -24.67 -24.65
CA VAL A 351 -19.09 -23.71 -25.74
C VAL A 351 -18.08 -24.30 -26.72
N PRO A 352 -18.51 -25.23 -27.60
CA PRO A 352 -17.60 -26.03 -28.44
C PRO A 352 -16.82 -25.21 -29.47
N ASN A 353 -17.31 -24.01 -29.81
CA ASN A 353 -16.71 -23.11 -30.79
C ASN A 353 -16.09 -21.86 -30.13
N ALA A 354 -15.85 -21.88 -28.82
CA ALA A 354 -15.17 -20.77 -28.15
C ALA A 354 -13.79 -20.52 -28.78
N ASP A 355 -13.51 -19.29 -29.13
CA ASP A 355 -12.24 -18.82 -29.68
C ASP A 355 -11.88 -17.45 -29.07
N ASP A 356 -10.87 -16.79 -29.62
CA ASP A 356 -10.43 -15.48 -29.19
C ASP A 356 -11.46 -14.37 -29.45
N SER A 357 -12.47 -14.62 -30.27
CA SER A 357 -13.55 -13.67 -30.58
C SER A 357 -14.86 -13.96 -29.85
N PHE A 358 -14.95 -15.04 -29.07
CA PHE A 358 -16.19 -15.43 -28.40
C PHE A 358 -16.40 -14.68 -27.09
N GLY A 359 -17.57 -14.08 -26.87
CA GLY A 359 -17.87 -13.18 -25.75
C GLY A 359 -17.76 -13.79 -24.35
N TYR A 360 -18.67 -13.41 -23.47
CA TYR A 360 -18.55 -13.60 -22.03
C TYR A 360 -19.18 -14.91 -21.56
N ILE A 361 -18.46 -15.65 -20.74
CA ILE A 361 -18.91 -16.94 -20.20
C ILE A 361 -18.74 -16.93 -18.68
N GLY A 362 -19.85 -17.07 -17.96
CA GLY A 362 -19.84 -17.17 -16.50
C GLY A 362 -20.57 -18.40 -16.00
N GLY A 363 -20.06 -19.04 -14.95
CA GLY A 363 -20.76 -20.19 -14.38
C GLY A 363 -22.14 -19.83 -13.81
N PHE A 364 -22.33 -18.59 -13.36
CA PHE A 364 -23.60 -18.07 -12.85
C PHE A 364 -24.25 -17.06 -13.81
N ILE A 365 -23.52 -16.00 -14.16
CA ILE A 365 -23.98 -14.90 -15.04
C ILE A 365 -22.99 -14.76 -16.20
N GLY A 366 -23.47 -14.74 -17.44
CA GLY A 366 -22.60 -14.54 -18.60
C GLY A 366 -21.93 -13.17 -18.62
N ALA A 367 -22.71 -12.09 -18.65
CA ALA A 367 -22.19 -10.73 -18.44
C ALA A 367 -23.19 -9.77 -17.81
N ASN A 368 -22.64 -8.77 -17.13
CA ASN A 368 -23.35 -7.60 -16.62
C ASN A 368 -22.97 -6.36 -17.44
N ILE A 369 -23.93 -5.81 -18.19
CA ILE A 369 -23.64 -4.88 -19.30
C ILE A 369 -24.43 -3.57 -19.24
N ASN A 370 -24.87 -3.11 -18.07
CA ASN A 370 -25.77 -1.95 -17.99
C ASN A 370 -25.09 -0.56 -17.89
N PRO A 371 -25.18 0.30 -18.93
CA PRO A 371 -24.70 1.69 -18.86
C PRO A 371 -25.66 2.71 -18.23
N GLN A 372 -26.90 2.36 -17.88
CA GLN A 372 -27.94 3.32 -17.45
C GLN A 372 -28.31 3.27 -15.96
N LYS A 373 -28.16 2.14 -15.28
CA LYS A 373 -28.41 1.98 -13.83
C LYS A 373 -27.06 1.89 -13.11
N GLY A 374 -26.95 2.53 -11.94
CA GLY A 374 -25.90 2.19 -10.98
C GLY A 374 -26.04 0.74 -10.49
N GLU A 375 -24.94 0.22 -9.94
CA GLU A 375 -24.69 -1.11 -9.36
C GLU A 375 -25.92 -2.05 -9.22
N SER A 376 -25.91 -3.19 -9.92
CA SER A 376 -26.81 -4.34 -9.67
C SER A 376 -26.40 -5.08 -8.39
N VAL A 377 -27.36 -5.71 -7.68
CA VAL A 377 -27.05 -6.46 -6.45
C VAL A 377 -27.19 -7.96 -6.65
N ILE A 378 -26.11 -8.70 -6.41
CA ILE A 378 -26.05 -10.15 -6.47
C ILE A 378 -25.71 -10.67 -5.08
N GLU A 379 -26.66 -11.34 -4.43
CA GLU A 379 -26.57 -11.64 -2.99
C GLU A 379 -26.92 -13.09 -2.67
N ASN A 380 -26.14 -13.74 -1.79
CA ASN A 380 -26.39 -15.09 -1.27
C ASN A 380 -26.56 -16.14 -2.39
N CYS A 381 -25.74 -16.06 -3.44
CA CYS A 381 -25.86 -16.89 -4.62
C CYS A 381 -24.76 -17.96 -4.73
N TYR A 382 -25.08 -19.09 -5.38
CA TYR A 382 -24.15 -20.22 -5.50
C TYR A 382 -24.07 -20.76 -6.93
N SER A 383 -22.85 -20.99 -7.41
CA SER A 383 -22.57 -21.60 -8.71
C SER A 383 -21.73 -22.86 -8.57
N ASP A 384 -22.17 -23.97 -9.15
CA ASP A 384 -21.41 -25.21 -9.33
C ASP A 384 -21.59 -25.68 -10.77
N VAL A 385 -21.21 -24.81 -11.69
CA VAL A 385 -21.39 -25.00 -13.13
C VAL A 385 -20.04 -25.24 -13.77
N ASP A 386 -19.85 -26.43 -14.31
CA ASP A 386 -18.68 -26.81 -15.08
C ASP A 386 -18.71 -26.12 -16.45
N ILE A 387 -17.69 -25.36 -16.78
CA ILE A 387 -17.53 -24.72 -18.09
C ILE A 387 -16.59 -25.60 -18.94
N VAL A 388 -17.08 -26.01 -20.11
CA VAL A 388 -16.38 -26.82 -21.09
C VAL A 388 -16.23 -26.02 -22.37
N LEU A 389 -14.99 -25.65 -22.69
CA LEU A 389 -14.66 -24.90 -23.89
C LEU A 389 -14.17 -25.81 -25.02
N SER A 390 -13.95 -25.20 -26.18
CA SER A 390 -13.28 -25.82 -27.33
C SER A 390 -11.88 -26.36 -26.98
N GLY A 391 -11.18 -26.96 -27.95
CA GLY A 391 -9.77 -27.33 -27.79
C GLY A 391 -8.79 -26.19 -28.10
N ASN A 392 -9.27 -24.95 -28.26
CA ASN A 392 -8.43 -23.79 -28.57
C ASN A 392 -7.59 -23.39 -27.34
N THR A 393 -6.53 -22.63 -27.57
CA THR A 393 -5.58 -22.22 -26.51
C THR A 393 -5.52 -20.70 -26.31
N ASP A 394 -6.23 -19.93 -27.13
CA ASP A 394 -6.26 -18.46 -27.08
C ASP A 394 -7.70 -18.00 -26.83
N TYR A 395 -8.09 -17.85 -25.55
CA TYR A 395 -9.38 -17.28 -25.17
C TYR A 395 -9.16 -15.83 -24.74
N SER A 396 -9.39 -14.88 -25.65
CA SER A 396 -9.10 -13.46 -25.39
C SER A 396 -10.19 -12.73 -24.61
N ASN A 397 -11.31 -13.40 -24.32
CA ASN A 397 -12.48 -12.84 -23.65
C ASN A 397 -12.66 -13.35 -22.23
N SER A 398 -13.52 -12.66 -21.46
CA SER A 398 -13.68 -12.89 -20.04
C SER A 398 -14.48 -14.15 -19.73
N ILE A 399 -13.82 -15.13 -19.12
CA ILE A 399 -14.38 -16.43 -18.73
C ILE A 399 -14.12 -16.66 -17.24
N ASN A 400 -15.19 -16.89 -16.49
CA ASN A 400 -15.13 -16.97 -15.02
C ASN A 400 -16.11 -18.02 -14.47
N GLY A 401 -15.79 -18.62 -13.32
CA GLY A 401 -16.70 -19.56 -12.64
C GLY A 401 -17.98 -18.92 -12.09
N PHE A 402 -18.03 -17.60 -11.93
CA PHE A 402 -19.21 -16.88 -11.42
C PHE A 402 -19.79 -15.90 -12.44
N ILE A 403 -19.15 -14.74 -12.66
CA ILE A 403 -19.59 -13.72 -13.63
C ILE A 403 -18.54 -13.58 -14.72
N GLY A 404 -18.92 -13.78 -15.99
CA GLY A 404 -18.00 -13.67 -17.13
C GLY A 404 -17.46 -12.25 -17.26
N ASP A 405 -18.29 -11.26 -17.51
CA ASP A 405 -17.92 -9.83 -17.56
C ASP A 405 -18.77 -8.99 -16.61
N ASP A 406 -18.15 -8.02 -15.93
CA ASP A 406 -18.79 -7.10 -14.99
C ASP A 406 -18.35 -5.65 -15.26
N SER A 407 -18.56 -5.21 -16.49
CA SER A 407 -18.16 -3.88 -16.99
C SER A 407 -18.81 -2.69 -16.26
N PHE A 408 -19.76 -2.92 -15.36
CA PHE A 408 -20.54 -1.88 -14.66
C PHE A 408 -20.64 -2.09 -13.14
N GLU A 409 -19.72 -2.88 -12.56
CA GLU A 409 -19.48 -3.02 -11.11
C GLU A 409 -20.73 -3.48 -10.32
N ALA A 410 -21.10 -4.75 -10.44
CA ALA A 410 -22.13 -5.33 -9.58
C ALA A 410 -21.68 -5.35 -8.11
N THR A 411 -22.59 -5.00 -7.20
CA THR A 411 -22.43 -5.31 -5.78
C THR A 411 -22.66 -6.82 -5.58
N ILE A 412 -21.58 -7.55 -5.27
CA ILE A 412 -21.62 -9.00 -5.00
C ILE A 412 -21.46 -9.26 -3.50
N LYS A 413 -22.43 -9.96 -2.89
CA LYS A 413 -22.47 -10.27 -1.46
C LYS A 413 -22.70 -11.76 -1.22
N ASN A 414 -21.90 -12.39 -0.36
CA ASN A 414 -22.11 -13.78 0.08
C ASN A 414 -22.31 -14.80 -1.07
N CYS A 415 -21.58 -14.63 -2.17
CA CYS A 415 -21.69 -15.51 -3.32
C CYS A 415 -20.59 -16.57 -3.33
N ILE A 416 -20.78 -17.70 -4.01
CA ILE A 416 -19.76 -18.77 -4.10
C ILE A 416 -19.78 -19.37 -5.50
N SER A 417 -18.60 -19.71 -6.04
CA SER A 417 -18.46 -20.53 -7.25
C SER A 417 -17.54 -21.73 -7.01
N LEU A 418 -17.95 -22.93 -7.45
CA LEU A 418 -17.24 -24.20 -7.28
C LEU A 418 -17.02 -25.00 -8.58
N GLY A 419 -17.60 -24.55 -9.70
CA GLY A 419 -17.54 -25.25 -10.98
C GLY A 419 -16.16 -25.18 -11.64
N LYS A 420 -15.78 -26.20 -12.41
CA LYS A 420 -14.47 -26.24 -13.08
C LYS A 420 -14.52 -25.65 -14.48
N ILE A 421 -13.42 -25.04 -14.92
CA ILE A 421 -13.24 -24.61 -16.31
C ILE A 421 -12.26 -25.57 -17.00
N THR A 422 -12.71 -26.20 -18.09
CA THR A 422 -11.94 -27.24 -18.80
C THR A 422 -12.12 -27.13 -20.31
N THR A 423 -11.21 -27.73 -21.06
CA THR A 423 -11.41 -28.00 -22.49
C THR A 423 -12.31 -29.22 -22.69
N SER A 424 -12.80 -29.42 -23.91
CA SER A 424 -13.53 -30.63 -24.33
C SER A 424 -12.81 -31.96 -24.06
N SER A 425 -11.47 -31.95 -23.88
CA SER A 425 -10.67 -33.13 -23.51
C SER A 425 -10.64 -33.41 -21.99
N GLY A 426 -11.23 -32.52 -21.19
CA GLY A 426 -11.16 -32.52 -19.73
C GLY A 426 -9.87 -31.92 -19.17
N ALA A 427 -8.97 -31.40 -20.01
CA ALA A 427 -7.77 -30.71 -19.56
C ALA A 427 -8.14 -29.36 -18.91
N PRO A 428 -7.52 -28.99 -17.78
CA PRO A 428 -7.67 -27.66 -17.20
C PRO A 428 -7.14 -26.60 -18.17
N ILE A 429 -7.72 -25.41 -18.14
CA ILE A 429 -7.26 -24.25 -18.90
C ILE A 429 -6.35 -23.41 -18.01
N ASN A 430 -5.20 -22.97 -18.53
CA ASN A 430 -4.26 -22.20 -17.73
C ASN A 430 -4.85 -20.79 -17.47
N GLY A 431 -4.70 -20.27 -16.26
CA GLY A 431 -5.22 -18.94 -15.91
C GLY A 431 -4.57 -17.80 -16.72
N SER A 432 -3.41 -18.02 -17.34
CA SER A 432 -2.79 -17.10 -18.31
C SER A 432 -3.50 -17.07 -19.67
N ASP A 433 -4.19 -18.15 -20.00
CA ASP A 433 -4.91 -18.34 -21.26
C ASP A 433 -6.37 -17.87 -21.13
N LEU A 434 -6.79 -17.55 -19.89
CA LEU A 434 -7.99 -16.80 -19.57
C LEU A 434 -7.57 -15.33 -19.44
N ALA A 435 -8.00 -14.46 -20.36
CA ALA A 435 -7.89 -13.02 -20.16
C ALA A 435 -8.80 -12.61 -18.99
N ASN A 436 -8.30 -12.74 -17.76
CA ASN A 436 -9.05 -12.41 -16.55
C ASN A 436 -9.09 -10.87 -16.39
N TRP A 437 -9.89 -10.21 -17.22
CA TRP A 437 -10.33 -8.82 -17.10
C TRP A 437 -11.73 -8.77 -16.48
N GLY A 438 -11.97 -9.58 -15.44
CA GLY A 438 -13.13 -9.50 -14.55
C GLY A 438 -12.66 -9.24 -13.12
N PRO A 439 -13.50 -8.64 -12.25
CA PRO A 439 -13.03 -7.93 -11.06
C PRO A 439 -12.20 -8.83 -10.15
N VAL A 440 -10.95 -8.38 -9.91
CA VAL A 440 -10.33 -8.55 -8.60
C VAL A 440 -11.32 -7.95 -7.62
N LEU A 441 -11.86 -8.79 -6.75
CA LEU A 441 -12.86 -8.41 -5.75
C LEU A 441 -12.24 -7.41 -4.77
N GLU A 442 -12.25 -6.14 -5.12
CA GLU A 442 -12.15 -5.05 -4.16
C GLU A 442 -13.54 -4.92 -3.51
N SER A 443 -13.76 -5.62 -2.40
CA SER A 443 -14.86 -5.28 -1.50
C SER A 443 -14.29 -4.78 -0.18
N ASP A 444 -14.80 -3.64 0.26
CA ASP A 444 -14.56 -3.11 1.60
C ASP A 444 -14.85 -4.19 2.64
N ALA A 445 -13.93 -4.31 3.59
CA ALA A 445 -13.87 -5.40 4.54
C ALA A 445 -15.18 -5.54 5.34
N GLU A 446 -15.94 -6.62 5.10
CA GLU A 446 -16.61 -7.41 6.15
C GLU A 446 -17.25 -8.73 5.68
N ASN A 447 -17.45 -9.00 4.38
CA ASN A 447 -17.98 -10.30 3.91
C ASN A 447 -17.34 -10.73 2.57
N LEU A 448 -16.36 -11.64 2.63
CA LEU A 448 -15.73 -12.25 1.44
C LEU A 448 -16.17 -13.71 1.33
N ILE A 449 -16.55 -14.17 0.13
CA ILE A 449 -16.02 -15.39 -0.52
C ILE A 449 -16.18 -15.24 -2.04
N ALA A 450 -15.10 -15.30 -2.82
CA ALA A 450 -15.13 -16.00 -4.11
C ALA A 450 -13.88 -16.86 -4.11
N LEU A 451 -14.06 -18.18 -4.04
CA LEU A 451 -12.97 -19.13 -3.98
C LEU A 451 -13.14 -20.06 -5.17
N ASP A 452 -12.33 -19.85 -6.21
CA ASP A 452 -12.01 -20.91 -7.15
C ASP A 452 -11.25 -21.99 -6.37
N THR A 453 -11.97 -23.01 -5.91
CA THR A 453 -11.40 -24.03 -5.03
C THR A 453 -10.89 -25.26 -5.77
N ARG A 454 -11.02 -25.33 -7.11
CA ARG A 454 -10.79 -26.60 -7.80
C ARG A 454 -9.82 -26.59 -8.96
N ASN A 455 -9.54 -25.49 -9.67
CA ASN A 455 -8.57 -25.60 -10.79
C ASN A 455 -7.82 -24.36 -11.26
N ASN A 456 -8.06 -23.14 -10.75
CA ASN A 456 -7.13 -22.04 -11.04
C ASN A 456 -6.13 -21.85 -9.90
N ASN A 457 -4.84 -21.99 -10.22
CA ASN A 457 -3.67 -21.87 -9.33
C ASN A 457 -3.51 -20.49 -8.63
N ASN A 458 -4.55 -19.67 -8.50
CA ASN A 458 -4.52 -18.39 -7.81
C ASN A 458 -5.38 -18.44 -6.54
N VAL A 459 -4.81 -18.96 -5.46
CA VAL A 459 -5.30 -18.64 -4.12
C VAL A 459 -4.77 -17.24 -3.78
N LEU A 460 -5.65 -16.23 -3.83
CA LEU A 460 -5.35 -14.92 -3.25
C LEU A 460 -5.29 -15.08 -1.72
N TYR A 461 -4.08 -15.13 -1.17
CA TYR A 461 -3.87 -15.18 0.27
C TYR A 461 -3.81 -13.75 0.81
N TRP A 462 -4.83 -13.32 1.57
CA TRP A 462 -4.69 -12.11 2.38
C TRP A 462 -3.97 -12.45 3.68
N GLY A 463 -2.65 -12.28 3.67
CA GLY A 463 -1.84 -12.29 4.89
C GLY A 463 -2.07 -10.98 5.66
N SER A 464 -2.75 -11.05 6.79
CA SER A 464 -2.90 -9.92 7.70
C SER A 464 -1.53 -9.41 8.15
N THR A 465 -1.05 -8.27 7.63
CA THR A 465 -0.12 -7.42 8.36
C THR A 465 -0.16 -5.99 7.84
N THR A 466 -0.20 -5.07 8.79
CA THR A 466 -0.24 -3.61 8.68
C THR A 466 0.79 -3.03 7.70
N SER A 467 0.29 -2.48 6.58
CA SER A 467 0.84 -1.37 5.78
C SER A 467 2.12 -1.60 4.95
N PRO A 468 2.00 -1.66 3.60
CA PRO A 468 3.03 -1.14 2.70
C PRO A 468 2.58 0.19 2.05
N ASN A 469 3.35 1.24 2.30
CA ASN A 469 3.23 2.53 1.61
C ASN A 469 3.76 2.40 0.18
N TRP A 470 3.00 2.92 -0.78
CA TRP A 470 3.44 3.13 -2.16
C TRP A 470 3.72 4.62 -2.36
N ASP A 471 4.81 4.92 -3.06
CA ASP A 471 5.00 6.24 -3.65
C ASP A 471 5.06 6.09 -5.17
N SER A 472 4.28 6.93 -5.85
CA SER A 472 4.05 6.83 -7.30
C SER A 472 5.34 7.09 -8.09
N GLY A 473 5.63 6.23 -9.08
CA GLY A 473 6.64 6.49 -10.12
C GLY A 473 7.95 5.67 -10.11
N SER A 474 8.08 4.62 -9.31
CA SER A 474 9.28 3.76 -9.35
C SER A 474 9.20 2.64 -10.40
N THR A 475 10.12 2.63 -11.37
CA THR A 475 10.25 1.63 -12.45
C THR A 475 11.37 0.61 -12.23
N LYS A 476 11.76 0.30 -10.99
CA LYS A 476 12.80 -0.73 -10.73
C LYS A 476 12.45 -1.73 -9.64
N ILE A 477 12.40 -2.99 -10.06
CA ILE A 477 12.34 -4.21 -9.26
C ILE A 477 13.68 -4.36 -8.48
N PRO A 478 13.67 -4.64 -7.16
CA PRO A 478 14.89 -4.90 -6.41
C PRO A 478 15.60 -6.17 -6.90
N SER A 479 16.90 -6.07 -7.20
CA SER A 479 17.72 -7.10 -7.86
C SER A 479 18.02 -8.36 -7.05
N ASN A 480 17.40 -8.56 -5.89
CA ASN A 480 17.66 -9.67 -4.98
C ASN A 480 16.43 -10.54 -4.70
N LEU A 481 15.33 -10.29 -5.42
CA LEU A 481 14.19 -11.20 -5.54
C LEU A 481 14.12 -11.60 -7.01
N GLY A 482 14.64 -12.79 -7.31
CA GLY A 482 14.58 -13.38 -8.66
C GLY A 482 13.12 -13.46 -9.09
N GLY A 483 12.83 -13.02 -10.31
CA GLY A 483 11.48 -12.94 -10.84
C GLY A 483 10.76 -14.29 -10.77
N ASP A 484 9.56 -14.26 -10.19
CA ASP A 484 8.38 -15.04 -10.55
C ASP A 484 7.28 -14.75 -9.51
N TRP A 485 6.35 -13.86 -9.86
CA TRP A 485 5.09 -13.63 -9.12
C TRP A 485 3.95 -14.49 -9.69
N LEU A 486 4.31 -15.63 -10.27
CA LEU A 486 3.45 -16.75 -10.62
C LEU A 486 4.36 -17.97 -10.51
N MET A 487 4.20 -18.82 -9.48
CA MET A 487 4.82 -20.13 -9.55
C MET A 487 3.96 -21.02 -10.45
N PRO A 488 4.51 -21.59 -11.55
CA PRO A 488 3.82 -22.65 -12.29
C PRO A 488 3.55 -23.82 -11.35
N GLY A 489 2.33 -24.36 -11.39
CA GLY A 489 1.85 -25.38 -10.46
C GLY A 489 2.58 -26.73 -10.49
N ASP A 490 3.66 -26.90 -11.25
CA ASP A 490 4.27 -28.22 -11.47
C ASP A 490 5.22 -28.68 -10.34
N GLU A 491 5.72 -27.79 -9.47
CA GLU A 491 6.64 -28.17 -8.37
C GLU A 491 5.92 -28.46 -7.02
N GLY A 492 4.60 -28.26 -6.94
CA GLY A 492 3.81 -28.46 -5.71
C GLY A 492 3.17 -29.84 -5.53
N TYR A 493 3.33 -30.75 -6.50
CA TYR A 493 2.47 -31.94 -6.62
C TYR A 493 2.81 -33.13 -5.71
N GLU A 494 3.87 -33.10 -4.90
CA GLU A 494 4.26 -34.30 -4.10
C GLU A 494 3.66 -34.37 -2.68
N ASP A 495 2.93 -33.36 -2.17
CA ASP A 495 2.44 -33.42 -0.77
C ASP A 495 1.02 -32.86 -0.52
N GLN A 496 0.06 -33.03 -1.45
CA GLN A 496 -1.34 -32.68 -1.14
C GLN A 496 -2.30 -33.83 -1.42
N THR A 497 -2.47 -34.67 -0.39
CA THR A 497 -3.76 -35.29 -0.09
C THR A 497 -4.86 -34.22 -0.18
N GLN A 498 -5.75 -34.37 -1.17
CA GLN A 498 -6.86 -33.47 -1.51
C GLN A 498 -7.46 -32.74 -0.30
N ALA A 499 -7.18 -31.44 -0.21
CA ALA A 499 -7.78 -30.54 0.75
C ALA A 499 -9.24 -30.24 0.36
N THR A 500 -10.14 -31.19 0.59
CA THR A 500 -11.57 -30.91 0.59
C THR A 500 -11.90 -30.03 1.81
N ALA A 501 -12.93 -29.19 1.75
CA ALA A 501 -13.42 -28.43 2.91
C ALA A 501 -13.71 -29.35 4.14
N GLN A 502 -14.04 -30.62 3.88
CA GLN A 502 -14.19 -31.68 4.87
C GLN A 502 -12.86 -32.12 5.53
N GLY A 503 -11.74 -32.02 4.83
CA GLY A 503 -10.40 -32.40 5.32
C GLY A 503 -9.73 -31.35 6.21
N ASN A 504 -10.13 -30.08 6.09
CA ASN A 504 -9.50 -28.96 6.82
C ASN A 504 -10.30 -28.46 8.04
N ASN A 505 -11.40 -29.12 8.41
CA ASN A 505 -12.29 -28.65 9.49
C ASN A 505 -12.75 -27.19 9.32
N LEU A 506 -12.76 -26.68 8.07
CA LEU A 506 -13.35 -25.39 7.75
C LEU A 506 -14.87 -25.54 7.84
N PRO A 507 -15.57 -24.60 8.49
CA PRO A 507 -17.01 -24.73 8.69
C PRO A 507 -17.71 -24.81 7.33
N VAL A 508 -18.25 -25.98 7.01
CA VAL A 508 -19.17 -26.17 5.90
C VAL A 508 -20.44 -25.38 6.26
N LEU A 509 -20.70 -24.30 5.52
CA LEU A 509 -21.87 -23.45 5.72
C LEU A 509 -23.13 -24.32 5.73
N ASN A 510 -23.83 -24.35 6.87
CA ASN A 510 -25.13 -25.01 6.98
C ASN A 510 -26.19 -24.05 6.44
N LEU A 511 -26.50 -24.19 5.14
CA LEU A 511 -27.45 -23.36 4.39
C LEU A 511 -28.80 -23.17 5.08
N THR A 512 -29.27 -24.17 5.82
CA THR A 512 -30.54 -24.10 6.58
C THR A 512 -30.47 -23.09 7.73
N LYS A 513 -29.29 -22.92 8.35
CA LYS A 513 -29.10 -22.01 9.48
C LYS A 513 -28.90 -20.56 9.04
N LEU A 514 -28.35 -20.34 7.85
CA LEU A 514 -28.24 -19.01 7.22
C LEU A 514 -29.58 -18.53 6.65
N GLN A 515 -30.41 -19.44 6.14
CA GLN A 515 -31.81 -19.14 5.79
C GLN A 515 -32.64 -18.71 7.01
N GLU A 516 -32.37 -19.30 8.19
CA GLU A 516 -33.01 -18.92 9.46
C GLU A 516 -32.44 -17.62 10.07
N GLU A 517 -31.15 -17.32 9.89
CA GLU A 517 -30.50 -16.10 10.41
C GLU A 517 -30.72 -14.85 9.52
N ALA A 518 -30.82 -15.01 8.20
CA ALA A 518 -31.15 -13.91 7.28
C ALA A 518 -32.60 -13.41 7.46
N LEU A 519 -33.50 -14.26 7.96
CA LEU A 519 -34.89 -13.91 8.30
C LEU A 519 -35.03 -13.13 9.62
N ALA A 520 -33.95 -12.89 10.38
CA ALA A 520 -34.03 -12.49 11.79
C ALA A 520 -33.26 -11.21 12.21
N LYS A 521 -32.81 -10.35 11.28
CA LYS A 521 -32.14 -9.08 11.63
C LYS A 521 -32.78 -7.86 10.97
N GLU A 522 -33.37 -7.00 11.79
CA GLU A 522 -33.67 -5.61 11.44
C GLU A 522 -32.40 -4.77 11.65
N GLU A 523 -31.89 -4.13 10.59
CA GLU A 523 -30.83 -3.12 10.68
C GLU A 523 -31.44 -1.71 10.62
N THR A 524 -31.02 -0.81 11.51
CA THR A 524 -31.44 0.60 11.57
C THR A 524 -30.33 1.52 11.04
N LYS A 525 -30.68 2.58 10.30
CA LYS A 525 -29.73 3.55 9.72
C LYS A 525 -30.10 5.00 10.07
N GLU A 526 -29.09 5.83 10.27
CA GLU A 526 -29.25 7.29 10.41
C GLU A 526 -29.46 7.96 9.04
N VAL A 527 -30.50 8.78 8.89
CA VAL A 527 -30.88 9.47 7.64
C VAL A 527 -31.21 10.94 7.87
N GLU A 528 -31.14 11.76 6.83
CA GLU A 528 -31.40 13.21 6.90
C GLU A 528 -32.89 13.55 7.07
N ASP A 529 -33.21 14.37 8.08
CA ASP A 529 -34.48 14.98 8.53
C ASP A 529 -34.84 16.27 7.76
N PRO A 530 -35.72 16.18 6.73
CA PRO A 530 -36.07 17.30 5.87
C PRO A 530 -36.83 18.43 6.57
N ASP A 531 -37.36 18.20 7.77
CA ASP A 531 -38.06 19.22 8.56
C ASP A 531 -37.10 20.05 9.42
N ASN A 532 -35.83 19.63 9.51
CA ASN A 532 -34.76 20.31 10.23
C ASN A 532 -33.69 20.81 9.26
N ILE A 533 -33.94 21.97 8.63
CA ILE A 533 -32.94 22.62 7.78
C ILE A 533 -31.81 23.16 8.67
N ILE A 534 -30.65 22.52 8.59
CA ILE A 534 -29.43 22.95 9.28
C ILE A 534 -28.53 23.82 8.39
N GLY A 535 -28.79 23.87 7.09
CA GLY A 535 -28.02 24.67 6.13
C GLY A 535 -28.61 24.65 4.72
N TYR A 536 -27.81 25.06 3.74
CA TYR A 536 -28.12 25.00 2.31
C TYR A 536 -26.86 24.58 1.54
N GLU A 537 -27.02 23.93 0.39
CA GLU A 537 -25.94 23.52 -0.49
C GLU A 537 -25.27 24.73 -1.14
N ASP A 538 -24.08 24.52 -1.67
CA ASP A 538 -23.25 25.54 -2.31
C ASP A 538 -23.63 25.67 -3.80
N ASP A 539 -24.02 26.87 -4.24
CA ASP A 539 -24.26 27.20 -5.66
C ASP A 539 -22.91 27.26 -6.39
N LEU A 540 -22.49 26.12 -6.96
CA LEU A 540 -21.20 25.98 -7.64
C LEU A 540 -20.98 26.98 -8.80
N THR A 541 -22.01 27.72 -9.23
CA THR A 541 -21.89 28.79 -10.23
C THR A 541 -21.52 30.16 -9.65
N LYS A 542 -21.54 30.31 -8.31
CA LYS A 542 -21.23 31.54 -7.58
C LYS A 542 -20.17 31.32 -6.50
N PRO A 543 -18.90 31.16 -6.91
CA PRO A 543 -17.79 30.96 -5.98
C PRO A 543 -17.57 32.18 -5.09
N ILE A 544 -17.44 31.94 -3.79
CA ILE A 544 -16.97 32.91 -2.79
C ILE A 544 -15.48 32.68 -2.62
N TYR A 545 -14.71 33.70 -2.96
CA TYR A 545 -13.27 33.71 -2.72
C TYR A 545 -12.96 34.51 -1.46
N GLU A 546 -12.07 33.97 -0.64
CA GLU A 546 -11.43 34.72 0.44
C GLU A 546 -9.97 34.91 0.05
N GLU A 547 -9.45 36.08 0.38
CA GLU A 547 -8.04 36.36 0.22
C GLU A 547 -7.29 35.73 1.39
N VAL A 548 -6.72 34.55 1.14
CA VAL A 548 -5.96 33.81 2.15
C VAL A 548 -4.48 34.10 1.96
N PRO A 549 -3.74 34.46 3.01
CA PRO A 549 -2.31 34.67 2.91
C PRO A 549 -1.60 33.37 2.51
N ILE A 550 -0.70 33.47 1.52
CA ILE A 550 0.15 32.37 1.09
C ILE A 550 1.23 32.17 2.17
N MET A 551 1.25 30.99 2.79
CA MET A 551 2.23 30.58 3.80
C MET A 551 3.37 29.83 3.11
N GLU A 552 4.62 30.27 3.29
CA GLU A 552 5.81 29.57 2.81
C GLU A 552 6.68 29.13 3.99
N MET A 553 7.23 27.91 3.91
CA MET A 553 8.20 27.42 4.88
C MET A 553 9.51 28.21 4.75
N GLN A 554 9.80 29.07 5.72
CA GLN A 554 11.00 29.89 5.76
C GLN A 554 11.87 29.54 6.96
N LEU A 555 13.19 29.62 6.77
CA LEU A 555 14.15 29.47 7.85
C LEU A 555 14.22 30.76 8.67
N VAL A 556 13.67 30.74 9.88
CA VAL A 556 13.59 31.87 10.80
C VAL A 556 14.59 31.70 11.93
N LYS A 557 15.09 32.81 12.50
CA LYS A 557 15.99 32.77 13.66
C LYS A 557 15.26 32.12 14.84
N ASP A 558 15.90 31.14 15.47
CA ASP A 558 15.35 30.47 16.65
C ASP A 558 15.72 31.29 17.92
N PRO A 559 14.75 31.93 18.59
CA PRO A 559 15.02 32.71 19.80
C PRO A 559 15.36 31.84 21.01
N ASP A 560 15.00 30.55 20.99
CA ASP A 560 15.18 29.63 22.13
C ASP A 560 16.49 28.83 22.02
N PHE A 561 17.24 28.98 20.92
CA PHE A 561 18.54 28.34 20.77
C PHE A 561 19.51 28.91 21.81
N ALA A 562 20.05 28.03 22.66
CA ALA A 562 20.91 28.38 23.80
C ALA A 562 22.22 29.12 23.46
N GLY A 563 22.46 29.39 22.17
CA GLY A 563 23.68 29.96 21.64
C GLY A 563 24.81 28.95 21.62
N LEU A 564 25.86 29.29 20.90
CA LEU A 564 27.11 28.51 20.86
C LEU A 564 28.26 29.48 21.10
N SER A 565 29.18 29.16 22.01
CA SER A 565 30.31 30.04 22.24
C SER A 565 31.26 30.02 21.03
N SER A 566 32.00 31.11 20.83
CA SER A 566 32.99 31.19 19.75
C SER A 566 34.02 30.06 19.78
N ALA A 567 34.37 29.56 20.97
CA ALA A 567 35.33 28.48 21.15
C ALA A 567 34.75 27.11 20.74
N GLU A 568 33.49 26.85 21.08
CA GLU A 568 32.80 25.61 20.68
C GLU A 568 32.57 25.57 19.16
N LEU A 569 32.23 26.72 18.58
CA LEU A 569 31.99 26.84 17.14
C LEU A 569 33.28 26.62 16.36
N GLU A 570 34.36 27.29 16.78
CA GLU A 570 35.69 27.11 16.18
C GLU A 570 36.15 25.66 16.27
N LYS A 571 36.01 25.03 17.44
CA LYS A 571 36.38 23.63 17.63
C LYS A 571 35.60 22.72 16.68
N GLY A 572 34.28 22.86 16.61
CA GLY A 572 33.45 22.01 15.75
C GLY A 572 33.71 22.19 14.25
N LEU A 573 34.07 23.40 13.80
CA LEU A 573 34.48 23.65 12.41
C LEU A 573 35.84 23.03 12.07
N ARG A 574 36.81 23.08 13.00
CA ARG A 574 38.14 22.47 12.81
C ARG A 574 38.09 20.94 12.88
N GLU A 575 37.23 20.38 13.71
CA GLU A 575 37.03 18.93 13.86
C GLU A 575 36.07 18.34 12.81
N GLY A 576 35.40 19.17 12.01
CA GLY A 576 34.47 18.75 10.96
C GLY A 576 33.10 18.29 11.47
N THR A 577 32.76 18.58 12.73
CA THR A 577 31.41 18.36 13.29
C THR A 577 30.42 19.39 12.79
N TYR A 578 30.90 20.59 12.42
CA TYR A 578 30.11 21.64 11.81
C TYR A 578 30.61 21.97 10.42
N THR A 579 29.68 22.25 9.53
CA THR A 579 29.95 22.67 8.15
C THR A 579 29.26 24.00 7.89
N LEU A 580 29.88 24.87 7.10
CA LEU A 580 29.25 26.12 6.70
C LEU A 580 28.40 25.90 5.46
N VAL A 581 27.23 26.52 5.44
CA VAL A 581 26.32 26.48 4.31
C VAL A 581 25.83 27.89 3.98
N LYS A 582 25.55 28.16 2.71
CA LYS A 582 24.89 29.40 2.25
C LYS A 582 23.78 29.04 1.28
N LYS A 583 22.78 29.91 1.10
CA LYS A 583 21.68 29.63 0.16
C LYS A 583 22.23 29.41 -1.26
N ALA A 584 21.81 28.34 -1.93
CA ALA A 584 22.30 28.01 -3.26
C ALA A 584 21.77 29.01 -4.30
N ALA A 585 22.62 29.36 -5.27
CA ALA A 585 22.17 30.07 -6.46
C ALA A 585 21.43 29.10 -7.40
N GLU A 586 20.55 29.62 -8.27
CA GLU A 586 19.66 28.84 -9.16
C GLU A 586 20.37 27.82 -10.08
N ASN A 587 21.71 27.86 -10.21
CA ASN A 587 22.51 26.96 -11.05
C ASN A 587 23.68 26.29 -10.30
N SER A 588 23.55 26.10 -8.99
CA SER A 588 24.63 25.48 -8.20
C SER A 588 24.87 24.02 -8.56
N THR A 589 26.14 23.62 -8.66
CA THR A 589 26.54 22.23 -9.01
C THR A 589 26.87 21.37 -7.78
N GLN A 590 26.93 21.97 -6.59
CA GLN A 590 27.22 21.30 -5.32
C GLN A 590 26.28 21.86 -4.25
N SER A 591 25.03 21.40 -4.27
CA SER A 591 24.01 21.75 -3.29
C SER A 591 23.64 20.55 -2.39
N ILE A 592 23.18 20.87 -1.19
CA ILE A 592 22.47 19.98 -0.28
C ILE A 592 21.08 20.58 -0.03
N THR A 593 20.04 19.76 -0.16
CA THR A 593 18.66 20.16 0.14
C THR A 593 18.38 19.92 1.62
N ILE A 594 18.01 20.97 2.35
CA ILE A 594 17.64 20.91 3.77
C ILE A 594 16.21 21.45 3.87
N ASN A 595 15.26 20.59 4.26
CA ASN A 595 13.82 20.91 4.37
C ASN A 595 13.25 21.69 3.17
N GLY A 596 13.56 21.20 1.95
CA GLY A 596 13.05 21.78 0.69
C GLY A 596 13.78 23.02 0.18
N THR A 597 14.80 23.51 0.90
CA THR A 597 15.67 24.62 0.44
C THR A 597 17.06 24.12 0.10
N ASP A 598 17.59 24.54 -1.04
CA ASP A 598 18.94 24.17 -1.47
C ASP A 598 20.01 25.10 -0.90
N TYR A 599 21.08 24.51 -0.36
CA TYR A 599 22.23 25.20 0.19
C TYR A 599 23.54 24.72 -0.45
N GLU A 600 24.50 25.63 -0.62
CA GLU A 600 25.86 25.33 -1.03
C GLU A 600 26.75 25.07 0.17
N LEU A 601 27.59 24.03 0.09
CA LEU A 601 28.63 23.76 1.09
C LEU A 601 29.78 24.76 0.95
N VAL A 602 30.14 25.41 2.05
CA VAL A 602 31.24 26.37 2.14
C VAL A 602 32.31 25.81 3.06
N SER A 603 33.55 25.72 2.57
CA SER A 603 34.69 25.37 3.42
C SER A 603 35.23 26.62 4.12
N TRP A 604 35.38 26.54 5.44
CA TRP A 604 35.97 27.63 6.24
C TRP A 604 37.45 27.90 5.89
N GLN A 605 38.14 26.91 5.31
CA GLN A 605 39.56 27.03 4.94
C GLN A 605 39.77 27.82 3.65
N THR A 606 38.77 27.83 2.76
CA THR A 606 38.87 28.42 1.43
C THR A 606 37.95 29.62 1.23
N CYS A 607 37.03 29.91 2.16
CA CYS A 607 36.19 31.08 2.05
C CYS A 607 36.97 32.36 2.37
N THR A 608 36.58 33.47 1.74
CA THR A 608 37.21 34.78 1.95
C THR A 608 36.72 35.50 3.21
N ASP A 609 35.61 35.02 3.76
CA ASP A 609 34.88 35.69 4.84
C ASP A 609 35.40 35.27 6.22
N ILE A 610 36.19 34.20 6.30
CA ILE A 610 36.82 33.73 7.54
C ILE A 610 38.33 33.80 7.38
N VAL A 611 39.00 34.26 8.43
CA VAL A 611 40.46 34.28 8.51
C VAL A 611 40.91 33.54 9.77
N ASP A 612 41.86 32.64 9.59
CA ASP A 612 42.59 32.01 10.69
C ASP A 612 43.72 32.96 11.11
N LYS A 613 43.57 33.61 12.27
CA LYS A 613 44.55 34.59 12.76
C LYS A 613 45.26 34.04 13.99
N GLN A 614 46.58 34.06 13.93
CA GLN A 614 47.42 33.75 15.08
C GLN A 614 47.32 34.85 16.16
N ASP A 615 47.38 34.46 17.43
CA ASP A 615 47.44 35.39 18.55
C ASP A 615 48.82 36.06 18.62
N GLU A 616 48.99 37.16 17.86
CA GLU A 616 50.24 37.92 17.74
C GLU A 616 50.80 38.37 19.10
N ALA A 617 49.93 38.68 20.08
CA ALA A 617 50.37 39.10 21.41
C ALA A 617 50.95 37.94 22.22
N LYS A 618 50.29 36.77 22.21
CA LYS A 618 50.84 35.58 22.87
C LYS A 618 52.08 35.04 22.15
N LEU A 619 52.12 35.10 20.82
CA LEU A 619 53.30 34.74 20.06
C LEU A 619 54.48 35.65 20.42
N ALA A 620 54.28 36.97 20.46
CA ALA A 620 55.35 37.92 20.81
C ALA A 620 55.89 37.70 22.23
N VAL A 621 55.02 37.39 23.21
CA VAL A 621 55.44 37.03 24.57
C VAL A 621 56.22 35.71 24.58
N ALA A 622 55.73 34.69 23.88
CA ALA A 622 56.39 33.39 23.79
C ALA A 622 57.74 33.45 23.06
N GLU A 623 57.85 34.27 22.01
CA GLU A 623 59.10 34.52 21.28
C GLU A 623 60.15 35.18 22.18
N ALA A 624 59.75 36.21 22.94
CA ALA A 624 60.63 36.86 23.91
C ALA A 624 61.08 35.92 25.05
N GLU A 625 60.17 35.09 25.57
CA GLU A 625 60.51 34.07 26.58
C GLU A 625 61.43 32.98 26.02
N TYR A 626 61.21 32.56 24.78
CA TYR A 626 62.05 31.58 24.07
C TYR A 626 63.47 32.11 23.86
N GLU A 627 63.63 33.31 23.31
CA GLU A 627 64.94 33.92 23.07
C GLU A 627 65.73 34.09 24.37
N LYS A 628 65.07 34.61 25.42
CA LYS A 628 65.69 34.81 26.73
C LYS A 628 66.08 33.47 27.39
N GLY A 629 65.14 32.53 27.43
CA GLY A 629 65.36 31.22 28.06
C GLY A 629 66.44 30.41 27.36
N MET A 630 66.48 30.45 26.03
CA MET A 630 67.53 29.79 25.24
C MET A 630 68.91 30.42 25.48
N ALA A 631 68.99 31.76 25.58
CA ALA A 631 70.23 32.45 25.89
C ALA A 631 70.77 32.07 27.30
N GLU A 632 69.90 31.98 28.30
CA GLU A 632 70.26 31.54 29.65
C GLU A 632 70.73 30.08 29.69
N ILE A 633 70.06 29.21 28.94
CA ILE A 633 70.43 27.79 28.78
C ILE A 633 71.81 27.66 28.12
N GLN A 634 72.04 28.35 27.00
CA GLN A 634 73.33 28.31 26.30
C GLN A 634 74.49 28.81 27.17
N ALA A 635 74.25 29.84 27.99
CA ALA A 635 75.25 30.35 28.94
C ALA A 635 75.61 29.30 30.00
N LYS A 636 74.60 28.64 30.59
CA LYS A 636 74.81 27.57 31.59
C LYS A 636 75.45 26.31 30.99
N ASP A 637 75.07 25.90 29.78
CA ASP A 637 75.69 24.75 29.12
C ASP A 637 77.19 24.96 28.91
N LYS A 638 77.57 26.18 28.51
CA LYS A 638 78.98 26.59 28.35
C LYS A 638 79.73 26.57 29.69
N GLU A 639 79.10 27.01 30.77
CA GLU A 639 79.69 26.93 32.12
C GLU A 639 79.92 25.46 32.55
N TYR A 640 78.90 24.61 32.38
CA TYR A 640 79.02 23.18 32.66
C TYR A 640 80.04 22.47 31.76
N GLU A 641 80.19 22.89 30.49
CA GLU A 641 81.23 22.37 29.61
C GLU A 641 82.64 22.73 30.11
N ILE A 642 82.83 23.96 30.60
CA ILE A 642 84.09 24.40 31.20
C ILE A 642 84.38 23.60 32.47
N ASP A 643 83.38 23.39 33.32
CA ASP A 643 83.56 22.66 34.58
C ASP A 643 83.82 21.17 34.35
N GLN A 644 83.13 20.54 33.40
CA GLN A 644 83.44 19.17 32.97
C GLN A 644 84.90 19.08 32.50
N LYS A 645 85.37 20.01 31.67
CA LYS A 645 86.77 20.05 31.20
C LYS A 645 87.77 20.20 32.37
N LYS A 646 87.46 21.02 33.39
CA LYS A 646 88.30 21.14 34.59
C LYS A 646 88.34 19.84 35.39
N ILE A 647 87.18 19.23 35.64
CA ILE A 647 87.05 17.97 36.36
C ILE A 647 87.85 16.87 35.64
N ASP A 648 87.68 16.73 34.33
CA ASP A 648 88.40 15.74 33.52
C ASP A 648 89.92 15.95 33.57
N THR A 649 90.36 17.22 33.52
CA THR A 649 91.78 17.57 33.61
C THR A 649 92.37 17.20 34.98
N GLN A 650 91.66 17.53 36.07
CA GLN A 650 92.08 17.20 37.44
C GLN A 650 92.05 15.69 37.68
N TYR A 651 91.01 15.01 37.19
CA TYR A 651 90.86 13.57 37.32
C TYR A 651 92.02 12.83 36.65
N LYS A 652 92.37 13.20 35.40
CA LYS A 652 93.52 12.62 34.68
C LYS A 652 94.85 12.87 35.41
N ALA A 653 95.04 14.05 35.97
CA ALA A 653 96.24 14.37 36.74
C ALA A 653 96.37 13.49 38.00
N LEU A 654 95.29 13.36 38.77
CA LEU A 654 95.26 12.52 39.97
C LEU A 654 95.34 11.02 39.67
N GLN A 655 94.73 10.57 38.57
CA GLN A 655 94.84 9.18 38.11
C GLN A 655 96.29 8.82 37.79
N THR A 656 96.99 9.71 37.08
CA THR A 656 98.43 9.54 36.79
C THR A 656 99.27 9.47 38.08
N GLU A 657 98.94 10.30 39.08
CA GLU A 657 99.58 10.27 40.40
C GLU A 657 99.28 8.96 41.16
N GLU A 658 98.04 8.48 41.12
CA GLU A 658 97.60 7.23 41.73
C GLU A 658 98.37 6.02 41.17
N GLU A 659 98.49 5.93 39.84
CA GLU A 659 99.23 4.88 39.14
C GLU A 659 100.73 4.91 39.48
N SER A 660 101.30 6.11 39.58
CA SER A 660 102.69 6.30 40.02
C SER A 660 102.91 5.78 41.45
N ILE A 661 102.00 6.09 42.38
CA ILE A 661 102.08 5.62 43.78
C ILE A 661 101.85 4.11 43.88
N LYS A 662 100.87 3.56 43.16
CA LYS A 662 100.65 2.10 43.09
C LYS A 662 101.91 1.38 42.61
N THR A 663 102.56 1.90 41.58
CA THR A 663 103.83 1.36 41.06
C THR A 663 104.93 1.38 42.13
N ILE A 664 105.07 2.47 42.89
CA ILE A 664 106.03 2.58 43.99
C ILE A 664 105.72 1.58 45.10
N LEU A 665 104.44 1.44 45.49
CA LEU A 665 103.99 0.47 46.48
C LEU A 665 104.33 -0.97 46.06
N SER A 666 104.01 -1.37 44.83
CA SER A 666 104.35 -2.70 44.30
C SER A 666 105.85 -2.98 44.37
N LYS A 667 106.69 -2.02 43.95
CA LYS A 667 108.15 -2.14 44.05
C LYS A 667 108.67 -2.27 45.48
N ASN A 668 108.01 -1.62 46.45
CA ASN A 668 108.38 -1.72 47.87
C ASN A 668 107.94 -3.05 48.49
N VAL A 669 106.78 -3.56 48.09
CA VAL A 669 106.29 -4.90 48.47
C VAL A 669 107.23 -5.97 47.94
N GLU A 670 107.58 -5.94 46.65
CA GLU A 670 108.55 -6.87 46.05
C GLU A 670 109.91 -6.84 46.76
N ARG A 671 110.43 -5.65 47.10
CA ARG A 671 111.66 -5.52 47.87
C ARG A 671 111.55 -6.12 49.26
N SER A 672 110.42 -5.90 49.95
CA SER A 672 110.20 -6.45 51.29
C SER A 672 110.09 -7.97 51.24
N PHE A 673 109.35 -8.54 50.27
CA PHE A 673 109.27 -9.98 50.05
C PHE A 673 110.64 -10.61 49.79
N LYS A 674 111.48 -10.01 48.93
CA LYS A 674 112.85 -10.50 48.68
C LYS A 674 113.78 -10.40 49.90
N THR A 675 113.45 -9.58 50.89
CA THR A 675 114.29 -9.35 52.07
C THR A 675 113.89 -10.23 53.25
N PHE A 676 112.62 -10.63 53.33
CA PHE A 676 112.05 -11.36 54.49
C PHE A 676 111.43 -12.72 54.15
N GLY A 677 111.31 -13.09 52.87
CA GLY A 677 111.04 -14.44 52.39
C GLY A 677 112.27 -14.99 51.69
#